data_AF-A0AAE3ZX23-F1
#
_entry.id   AF-A0AAE3ZX23-F1
#
_cell.length_a   1.000
_cell.length_b   1.000
_cell.length_c   1.000
_cell.angle_alpha   90.00
_cell.angle_beta   90.00
_cell.angle_gamma   90.00
#
_symmetry.space_group_name_H-M   'P 1'
#
loop_
_entity.id
_entity.type
_entity.pdbx_description
1 polymer ?
#
loop_
_entity_poly.entity_id
_entity_poly.type
_entity_poly.pdbx_seq_one_letter_code
_entity_poly.pdbx_strand_id
1 'polypeptide(L)'
;MNEEMSLDEAVDWLAADRSCLPFCGAGASIPAPACAPGIAVPLGATTRLLAEVAGWPDFDHSPGMERVRGDLLPESCYGAIASVAGTADHLRLWSSYAWSDVPGEPGPLPNAGHHLLVHIAQRHALPVLTTNFDCFIEDAAERQGLRPIVALPDRRDRFPKIRTRDGEVAVWKLHGSASDIGTIRSQAADLARSSPRALRDQLRLGAKRVLIVGYSGRDFDIFPVLAELATTAECVWVDLNFPPEHRAFTMRNCRRVTASFEDLARRFWRAHPAGSDAARTALDAVLSRSDTHSEEIRLRYVGRVRDATVASLAPVLNSNPRRASLALATAVATVADFPVVNEILAAGESTTVRGLLLESFAASSTDRHRDAEQAARAAGRAAWRAGDVFGVGRAEIAVCYARVRRFVGTIRDPEISAPSPEPVRAVLASARLVADVLLLSPVFAVASALVARRAENRRHYDALDFCADYAEQLIRLGGMVAVILGRLPRGTGRASDTMWRLIGAAASSVGYIRGVLNTKKYRSRGQPVTEAEEAAIAASFIGDAVAGALLARDNAARHLKQMTEASDADREAVRAAAERDLHRGYLLATRADVPSLQLKILLMVRRHGLIEPPLADPAGVVGRLQGEADEHAAAQVRHLLLGP
;
A
#
# COMPACT_ATOMS: atom_id res chain seq x y z
N MET A 1 21.14 2.82 -15.51
CA MET A 1 21.26 2.44 -14.09
C MET A 1 21.27 3.71 -13.27
N ASN A 2 20.55 3.75 -12.14
CA ASN A 2 20.55 4.94 -11.28
C ASN A 2 21.92 5.08 -10.61
N GLU A 3 22.57 6.21 -10.83
CA GLU A 3 23.92 6.51 -10.33
C GLU A 3 23.91 6.72 -8.81
N GLU A 4 24.89 6.14 -8.13
CA GLU A 4 25.16 6.45 -6.72
C GLU A 4 25.90 7.79 -6.65
N MET A 5 25.51 8.62 -5.69
CA MET A 5 26.06 9.94 -5.46
C MET A 5 26.84 9.91 -4.14
N SER A 6 28.07 10.41 -4.15
CA SER A 6 28.85 10.49 -2.92
C SER A 6 28.27 11.54 -1.96
N LEU A 7 28.65 11.48 -0.69
CA LEU A 7 28.17 12.45 0.30
C LEU A 7 28.60 13.88 -0.04
N ASP A 8 29.84 14.07 -0.51
CA ASP A 8 30.35 15.39 -0.89
C ASP A 8 29.66 15.93 -2.15
N GLU A 9 29.42 15.07 -3.15
CA GLU A 9 28.61 15.44 -4.33
C GLU A 9 27.19 15.85 -3.95
N ALA A 10 26.59 15.19 -2.96
CA ALA A 10 25.26 15.54 -2.46
C ALA A 10 25.25 16.90 -1.75
N VAL A 11 26.31 17.24 -1.02
CA VAL A 11 26.47 18.57 -0.41
C VAL A 11 26.58 19.65 -1.48
N ASP A 12 27.43 19.46 -2.49
CA ASP A 12 27.56 20.40 -3.61
C ASP A 12 26.24 20.54 -4.39
N TRP A 13 25.54 19.42 -4.56
CA TRP A 13 24.23 19.39 -5.18
C TRP A 13 23.22 20.25 -4.41
N LEU A 14 23.19 20.14 -3.08
CA LEU A 14 22.31 20.95 -2.22
C LEU A 14 22.70 22.43 -2.17
N ALA A 15 23.99 22.74 -2.25
CA ALA A 15 24.49 24.12 -2.18
C ALA A 15 24.19 24.93 -3.45
N ALA A 16 24.12 24.27 -4.60
CA ALA A 16 23.87 24.90 -5.89
C ALA A 16 22.52 25.63 -5.95
N ASP A 17 22.50 26.79 -6.62
CA ASP A 17 21.35 27.70 -6.64
C ASP A 17 20.27 27.26 -7.64
N ARG A 18 19.57 26.17 -7.30
CA ARG A 18 18.46 25.62 -8.09
C ARG A 18 17.30 25.27 -7.17
N SER A 19 16.08 25.64 -7.56
CA SER A 19 14.87 25.37 -6.79
C SER A 19 14.76 23.89 -6.40
N CYS A 20 14.83 23.63 -5.10
CA CYS A 20 14.82 22.30 -4.52
C CYS A 20 13.59 22.14 -3.62
N LEU A 21 12.79 21.11 -3.89
CA LEU A 21 11.64 20.73 -3.09
C LEU A 21 12.04 19.63 -2.10
N PRO A 22 12.07 19.91 -0.78
CA PRO A 22 12.31 18.88 0.21
C PRO A 22 11.07 18.03 0.47
N PHE A 23 11.26 16.71 0.42
CA PHE A 23 10.29 15.68 0.81
C PHE A 23 10.90 14.80 1.90
N CYS A 24 10.23 14.67 3.04
CA CYS A 24 10.69 13.84 4.14
C CYS A 24 9.66 12.82 4.63
N GLY A 25 10.14 11.63 4.97
CA GLY A 25 9.37 10.61 5.69
C GLY A 25 9.87 10.38 7.11
N ALA A 26 9.30 9.38 7.79
CA ALA A 26 9.50 9.16 9.22
C ALA A 26 10.97 8.87 9.59
N GLY A 27 11.75 8.33 8.66
CA GLY A 27 13.18 8.07 8.85
C GLY A 27 14.01 9.33 9.10
N ALA A 28 13.52 10.52 8.75
CA ALA A 28 14.22 11.77 9.05
C ALA A 28 14.15 12.13 10.55
N SER A 29 13.11 11.64 11.24
CA SER A 29 12.88 11.88 12.67
C SER A 29 13.50 10.82 13.59
N ILE A 30 13.97 9.69 13.04
CA ILE A 30 14.56 8.59 13.83
C ILE A 30 15.93 8.96 14.44
N PRO A 31 16.87 9.59 13.71
CA PRO A 31 18.18 9.94 14.25
C PRO A 31 18.09 10.90 15.44
N ALA A 32 19.05 10.75 16.35
CA ALA A 32 19.24 11.67 17.46
C ALA A 32 19.46 13.12 16.99
N PRO A 33 19.04 14.13 17.78
CA PRO A 33 18.31 14.05 19.04
C PRO A 33 16.77 13.99 18.91
N ALA A 34 16.23 13.80 17.70
CA ALA A 34 14.77 13.71 17.48
C ALA A 34 14.22 12.39 18.01
N CYS A 35 14.94 11.29 17.77
CA CYS A 35 14.70 9.97 18.37
C CYS A 35 13.25 9.47 18.23
N ALA A 36 12.52 9.92 17.21
CA ALA A 36 11.15 9.53 17.00
C ALA A 36 11.09 8.03 16.70
N PRO A 37 10.21 7.27 17.37
CA PRO A 37 10.08 5.85 17.06
C PRO A 37 9.52 5.69 15.65
N GLY A 38 10.17 4.85 14.86
CA GLY A 38 9.64 4.43 13.57
C GLY A 38 8.35 3.63 13.70
N ILE A 39 7.67 3.45 12.57
CA ILE A 39 6.34 2.81 12.49
C ILE A 39 6.24 1.41 13.09
N ALA A 40 7.36 0.68 13.14
CA ALA A 40 7.43 -0.66 13.70
C ALA A 40 7.02 -0.70 15.19
N VAL A 41 7.27 0.38 15.95
CA VAL A 41 6.94 0.46 17.38
C VAL A 41 5.42 0.49 17.60
N PRO A 42 4.65 1.49 17.09
CA PRO A 42 3.20 1.51 17.28
C PRO A 42 2.51 0.33 16.57
N LEU A 43 3.00 -0.10 15.40
CA LEU A 43 2.40 -1.25 14.69
C LEU A 43 2.60 -2.56 15.47
N GLY A 44 3.81 -2.81 15.98
CA GLY A 44 4.10 -4.00 16.78
C GLY A 44 3.31 -4.04 18.10
N ALA A 45 3.16 -2.88 18.77
CA ALA A 45 2.31 -2.76 19.95
C ALA A 45 0.83 -3.00 19.61
N THR A 46 0.36 -2.50 18.47
CA THR A 46 -1.00 -2.69 17.97
C THR A 46 -1.30 -4.16 17.71
N THR A 47 -0.45 -4.85 16.93
CA THR A 47 -0.67 -6.26 16.58
C THR A 47 -0.60 -7.18 17.79
N ARG A 48 0.32 -6.89 18.73
CA ARG A 48 0.42 -7.66 19.98
C ARG A 48 -0.84 -7.52 20.82
N LEU A 49 -1.33 -6.30 21.03
CA LEU A 49 -2.56 -6.07 21.79
C LEU A 49 -3.77 -6.73 21.13
N LEU A 50 -3.88 -6.65 19.79
CA LEU A 50 -4.94 -7.34 19.05
C LEU A 50 -4.88 -8.85 19.25
N ALA A 51 -3.69 -9.46 19.16
CA ALA A 51 -3.50 -10.89 19.37
C ALA A 51 -3.80 -11.32 20.81
N GLU A 52 -3.33 -10.56 21.80
CA GLU A 52 -3.59 -10.81 23.22
C GLU A 52 -5.10 -10.78 23.51
N VAL A 53 -5.80 -9.72 23.10
CA VAL A 53 -7.26 -9.59 23.30
C VAL A 53 -8.02 -10.67 22.51
N ALA A 54 -7.51 -11.09 21.34
CA ALA A 54 -8.07 -12.18 20.55
C ALA A 54 -7.87 -13.57 21.17
N GLY A 55 -7.10 -13.70 22.26
CA GLY A 55 -6.78 -14.98 22.88
C GLY A 55 -5.66 -15.75 22.18
N TRP A 56 -4.75 -15.03 21.50
CA TRP A 56 -3.63 -15.62 20.75
C TRP A 56 -2.27 -15.13 21.30
N PRO A 57 -1.88 -15.52 22.52
CA PRO A 57 -0.69 -14.99 23.20
C PRO A 57 0.63 -15.36 22.51
N ASP A 58 0.70 -16.51 21.82
CA ASP A 58 1.89 -16.98 21.10
C ASP A 58 2.04 -16.37 19.68
N PHE A 59 1.30 -15.30 19.38
CA PHE A 59 1.35 -14.63 18.08
C PHE A 59 2.77 -14.18 17.70
N ASP A 60 3.56 -13.70 18.67
CA ASP A 60 4.95 -13.28 18.43
C ASP A 60 5.88 -14.45 18.07
N HIS A 61 5.52 -15.70 18.42
CA HIS A 61 6.31 -16.91 18.17
C HIS A 61 5.82 -17.72 16.97
N SER A 62 4.69 -17.34 16.38
CA SER A 62 4.11 -18.04 15.24
C SER A 62 5.00 -17.86 13.99
N PRO A 63 5.43 -18.94 13.32
CA PRO A 63 6.26 -18.86 12.13
C PRO A 63 5.66 -17.91 11.07
N GLY A 64 6.46 -16.99 10.54
CA GLY A 64 6.02 -16.04 9.51
C GLY A 64 5.40 -14.74 10.05
N MET A 65 5.08 -14.61 11.34
CA MET A 65 4.47 -13.36 11.87
C MET A 65 5.43 -12.17 11.91
N GLU A 66 6.74 -12.41 12.05
CA GLU A 66 7.75 -11.35 11.90
C GLU A 66 7.69 -10.74 10.49
N ARG A 67 7.56 -11.60 9.48
CA ARG A 67 7.40 -11.18 8.08
C ARG A 67 6.09 -10.43 7.86
N VAL A 68 4.98 -10.97 8.35
CA VAL A 68 3.67 -10.30 8.29
C VAL A 68 3.74 -8.90 8.89
N ARG A 69 4.39 -8.71 10.04
CA ARG A 69 4.58 -7.37 10.64
C ARG A 69 5.46 -6.45 9.80
N GLY A 70 6.52 -6.99 9.21
CA GLY A 70 7.39 -6.25 8.29
C GLY A 70 6.64 -5.76 7.05
N ASP A 71 5.77 -6.60 6.51
CA ASP A 71 5.02 -6.35 5.27
C ASP A 71 3.72 -5.55 5.52
N LEU A 72 3.13 -5.65 6.71
CA LEU A 72 1.88 -5.00 7.08
C LEU A 72 1.98 -3.47 6.93
N LEU A 73 1.09 -2.94 6.10
CA LEU A 73 0.94 -1.50 5.94
C LEU A 73 0.14 -0.94 7.12
N PRO A 74 0.62 0.12 7.78
CA PRO A 74 -0.09 0.77 8.89
C PRO A 74 -1.54 1.09 8.54
N GLU A 75 -1.77 1.54 7.32
CA GLU A 75 -3.06 2.05 6.88
C GLU A 75 -4.06 0.95 6.56
N SER A 76 -3.55 -0.25 6.29
CA SER A 76 -4.35 -1.47 6.25
C SER A 76 -4.73 -1.93 7.66
N CYS A 77 -3.78 -1.89 8.60
CA CYS A 77 -4.02 -2.26 10.00
C CYS A 77 -5.02 -1.32 10.69
N TYR A 78 -4.77 -0.01 10.65
CA TYR A 78 -5.64 0.99 11.28
C TYR A 78 -6.98 1.12 10.55
N GLY A 79 -7.02 0.96 9.22
CA GLY A 79 -8.28 0.84 8.49
C GLY A 79 -9.14 -0.36 8.94
N ALA A 80 -8.51 -1.51 9.20
CA ALA A 80 -9.20 -2.70 9.73
C ALA A 80 -9.78 -2.44 11.12
N ILE A 81 -9.00 -1.85 12.02
CA ILE A 81 -9.46 -1.49 13.39
C ILE A 81 -10.63 -0.50 13.31
N ALA A 82 -10.48 0.56 12.50
CA ALA A 82 -11.52 1.57 12.33
C ALA A 82 -12.84 0.97 11.90
N SER A 83 -12.75 0.09 10.91
CA SER A 83 -13.92 -0.50 10.29
C SER A 83 -14.62 -1.52 11.21
N VAL A 84 -13.86 -2.28 12.01
CA VAL A 84 -14.44 -3.19 13.01
C VAL A 84 -15.02 -2.44 14.21
N ALA A 85 -14.37 -1.38 14.66
CA ALA A 85 -14.83 -0.60 15.81
C ALA A 85 -15.93 0.40 15.46
N GLY A 86 -16.04 0.81 14.19
CA GLY A 86 -16.92 1.87 13.72
C GLY A 86 -16.49 3.27 14.16
N THR A 87 -15.21 3.47 14.52
CA THR A 87 -14.64 4.75 14.97
C THR A 87 -13.14 4.85 14.62
N ALA A 88 -12.65 6.08 14.40
CA ALA A 88 -11.23 6.39 14.25
C ALA A 88 -10.52 6.69 15.58
N ASP A 89 -11.16 6.55 16.75
CA ASP A 89 -10.57 6.99 18.03
C ASP A 89 -9.22 6.35 18.36
N HIS A 90 -8.92 5.15 17.84
CA HIS A 90 -7.61 4.52 17.99
C HIS A 90 -6.46 5.37 17.39
N LEU A 91 -6.75 6.25 16.41
CA LEU A 91 -5.78 7.18 15.83
C LEU A 91 -5.29 8.25 16.80
N ARG A 92 -5.93 8.40 17.97
CA ARG A 92 -5.41 9.25 19.06
C ARG A 92 -4.01 8.80 19.51
N LEU A 93 -3.61 7.55 19.25
CA LEU A 93 -2.25 7.08 19.53
C LEU A 93 -1.19 8.01 18.92
N TRP A 94 -1.46 8.59 17.75
CA TRP A 94 -0.51 9.46 17.04
C TRP A 94 -0.25 10.78 17.76
N SER A 95 -1.14 11.24 18.65
CA SER A 95 -0.88 12.42 19.49
C SER A 95 0.36 12.24 20.38
N SER A 96 0.78 11.00 20.63
CA SER A 96 2.03 10.72 21.34
C SER A 96 3.26 11.24 20.59
N TYR A 97 3.18 11.46 19.27
CA TYR A 97 4.24 12.05 18.46
C TYR A 97 4.31 13.58 18.59
N ALA A 98 3.27 14.25 19.09
CA ALA A 98 3.35 15.65 19.47
C ALA A 98 4.04 15.72 20.84
N TRP A 99 5.37 15.69 20.83
CA TRP A 99 6.12 15.89 22.05
C TRP A 99 6.03 17.37 22.47
N SER A 100 5.22 17.65 23.48
CA SER A 100 5.29 18.91 24.22
C SER A 100 6.29 18.74 25.36
N ASP A 101 7.14 19.75 25.57
CA ASP A 101 8.04 19.79 26.72
C ASP A 101 7.23 19.62 28.01
N VAL A 102 7.51 18.55 28.75
CA VAL A 102 7.12 18.46 30.15
C VAL A 102 8.10 19.37 30.89
N PRO A 103 7.65 20.41 31.61
CA PRO A 103 8.53 21.34 32.27
C PRO A 103 9.57 20.62 33.14
N GLY A 104 10.86 20.90 32.91
CA GLY A 104 11.98 20.33 33.66
C GLY A 104 12.52 19.00 33.12
N GLU A 105 11.93 18.42 32.07
CA GLU A 105 12.44 17.19 31.47
C GLU A 105 12.99 17.43 30.06
N PRO A 106 14.19 16.91 29.75
CA PRO A 106 14.74 17.03 28.42
C PRO A 106 13.90 16.21 27.41
N GLY A 107 13.30 16.91 26.46
CA GLY A 107 12.58 16.32 25.34
C GLY A 107 13.47 16.00 24.13
N PRO A 108 12.93 15.25 23.15
CA PRO A 108 13.50 15.18 21.81
C PRO A 108 13.55 16.57 21.18
N LEU A 109 14.55 16.77 20.31
CA LEU A 109 14.77 18.02 19.60
C LEU A 109 14.87 17.75 18.09
N PRO A 110 14.51 18.71 17.23
CA PRO A 110 14.82 18.61 15.81
C PRO A 110 16.33 18.37 15.61
N ASN A 111 16.66 17.37 14.79
CA ASN A 111 18.03 17.07 14.40
C ASN A 111 18.55 17.98 13.27
N ALA A 112 19.83 17.86 12.90
CA ALA A 112 20.45 18.71 11.88
C ALA A 112 19.75 18.59 10.52
N GLY A 113 19.21 17.41 10.22
CA GLY A 113 18.36 17.15 9.06
C GLY A 113 17.12 18.05 9.00
N HIS A 114 16.35 18.17 10.09
CA HIS A 114 15.16 19.05 10.12
C HIS A 114 15.54 20.50 9.87
N HIS A 115 16.64 20.96 10.47
CA HIS A 115 17.15 22.31 10.25
C HIS A 115 17.52 22.55 8.78
N LEU A 116 18.15 21.57 8.12
CA LEU A 116 18.48 21.63 6.71
C LEU A 116 17.23 21.67 5.81
N LEU A 117 16.19 20.89 6.12
CA LEU A 117 14.93 20.92 5.36
C LEU A 117 14.30 22.32 5.39
N VAL A 118 14.24 22.94 6.56
CA VAL A 118 13.74 24.31 6.74
C VAL A 118 14.60 25.30 5.95
N HIS A 119 15.93 25.18 6.01
CA HIS A 119 16.84 26.05 5.28
C HIS A 119 16.61 25.98 3.76
N ILE A 120 16.50 24.77 3.20
CA ILE A 120 16.23 24.56 1.77
C ILE A 120 14.87 25.15 1.38
N ALA A 121 13.83 24.88 2.17
CA ALA A 121 12.49 25.37 1.94
C ALA A 121 12.42 26.91 1.95
N GLN A 122 13.05 27.53 2.94
CA GLN A 122 13.14 28.99 3.03
C GLN A 122 13.92 29.58 1.84
N ARG A 123 15.11 29.05 1.54
CA ARG A 123 15.98 29.54 0.46
C ARG A 123 15.29 29.54 -0.90
N HIS A 124 14.49 28.52 -1.18
CA HIS A 124 13.84 28.35 -2.49
C HIS A 124 12.37 28.75 -2.50
N ALA A 125 11.83 29.27 -1.39
CA ALA A 125 10.41 29.58 -1.22
C ALA A 125 9.49 28.42 -1.65
N LEU A 126 9.88 27.19 -1.31
CA LEU A 126 9.14 25.96 -1.56
C LEU A 126 8.77 25.30 -0.22
N PRO A 127 7.65 24.59 -0.12
CA PRO A 127 7.25 23.95 1.13
C PRO A 127 8.15 22.74 1.43
N VAL A 128 8.28 22.40 2.72
CA VAL A 128 8.67 21.04 3.12
C VAL A 128 7.44 20.14 3.02
N LEU A 129 7.53 19.10 2.20
CA LEU A 129 6.51 18.06 2.13
C LEU A 129 6.86 16.94 3.11
N THR A 130 5.89 16.51 3.91
CA THR A 130 6.14 15.43 4.88
C THR A 130 4.94 14.50 5.05
N THR A 131 5.24 13.22 5.32
CA THR A 131 4.26 12.24 5.83
C THR A 131 4.27 12.12 7.35
N ASN A 132 5.18 12.84 8.02
CA ASN A 132 5.35 12.72 9.45
C ASN A 132 4.22 13.41 10.21
N PHE A 133 3.75 12.76 11.27
CA PHE A 133 2.81 13.35 12.21
C PHE A 133 3.50 14.25 13.24
N ASP A 134 4.76 13.98 13.57
CA ASP A 134 5.56 14.76 14.52
C ASP A 134 5.71 16.23 14.09
N CYS A 135 6.13 17.09 15.02
CA CYS A 135 6.25 18.54 14.80
C CYS A 135 7.70 19.04 14.72
N PHE A 136 8.67 18.18 14.38
CA PHE A 136 10.08 18.57 14.42
C PHE A 136 10.47 19.58 13.34
N ILE A 137 9.79 19.59 12.19
CA ILE A 137 10.07 20.57 11.12
C ILE A 137 9.60 21.96 11.56
N GLU A 138 8.43 22.03 12.21
CA GLU A 138 7.89 23.25 12.78
C GLU A 138 8.79 23.79 13.91
N ASP A 139 9.20 22.94 14.85
CA ASP A 139 10.14 23.33 15.91
C ASP A 139 11.49 23.78 15.34
N ALA A 140 12.01 23.09 14.31
CA ALA A 140 13.22 23.50 13.61
C ALA A 140 13.09 24.87 12.94
N ALA A 141 11.91 25.23 12.45
CA ALA A 141 11.64 26.55 11.87
C ALA A 141 11.61 27.64 12.93
N GLU A 142 10.88 27.41 14.02
CA GLU A 142 10.78 28.35 15.15
C GLU A 142 12.15 28.64 15.77
N ARG A 143 12.97 27.60 15.95
CA ARG A 143 14.36 27.74 16.46
C ARG A 143 15.30 28.49 15.51
N GLN A 144 15.00 28.50 14.20
CA GLN A 144 15.72 29.31 13.22
C GLN A 144 15.20 30.76 13.15
N GLY A 145 14.22 31.12 13.98
CA GLY A 145 13.58 32.43 13.98
C GLY A 145 12.56 32.59 12.85
N LEU A 146 12.03 31.49 12.31
CA LEU A 146 11.02 31.48 11.25
C LEU A 146 9.66 31.08 11.82
N ARG A 147 8.60 31.59 11.18
CA ARG A 147 7.24 31.17 11.48
C ARG A 147 6.82 30.00 10.58
N PRO A 148 6.54 28.79 11.13
CA PRO A 148 6.01 27.70 10.33
C PRO A 148 4.54 27.97 9.93
N ILE A 149 4.24 27.79 8.66
CA ILE A 149 2.89 27.81 8.11
C ILE A 149 2.52 26.37 7.75
N VAL A 150 1.88 25.70 8.72
CA VAL A 150 1.46 24.30 8.56
C VAL A 150 0.21 24.24 7.67
N ALA A 151 0.28 23.41 6.64
CA ALA A 151 -0.79 23.20 5.68
C ALA A 151 -1.17 21.73 5.61
N LEU A 152 -2.45 21.49 5.45
CA LEU A 152 -3.05 20.16 5.34
C LEU A 152 -3.94 20.11 4.10
N PRO A 153 -4.14 18.93 3.48
CA PRO A 153 -5.13 18.78 2.44
C PRO A 153 -6.53 19.15 2.96
N ASP A 154 -7.23 20.04 2.25
CA ASP A 154 -8.60 20.41 2.57
C ASP A 154 -9.59 19.25 2.31
N ARG A 155 -10.91 19.48 2.52
CA ARG A 155 -11.94 18.46 2.23
C ARG A 155 -12.03 18.06 0.75
N ARG A 156 -11.47 18.88 -0.15
CA ARG A 156 -11.37 18.61 -1.59
C ARG A 156 -10.00 18.03 -1.94
N ASP A 157 -9.23 17.62 -0.95
CA ASP A 157 -7.93 17.00 -1.09
C ASP A 157 -6.94 17.93 -1.80
N ARG A 158 -6.93 19.22 -1.44
CA ARG A 158 -6.00 20.23 -1.98
C ARG A 158 -5.31 20.98 -0.86
N PHE A 159 -4.02 21.26 -1.03
CA PHE A 159 -3.35 22.22 -0.15
C PHE A 159 -3.83 23.64 -0.45
N PRO A 160 -3.93 24.51 0.57
CA PRO A 160 -4.10 25.94 0.32
C PRO A 160 -2.90 26.45 -0.51
N LYS A 161 -3.17 27.36 -1.46
CA LYS A 161 -2.10 28.07 -2.18
C LYS A 161 -1.40 29.03 -1.23
N ILE A 162 -0.42 28.53 -0.49
CA ILE A 162 0.35 29.32 0.46
C ILE A 162 1.49 30.01 -0.31
N ARG A 163 1.52 31.34 -0.22
CA ARG A 163 2.71 32.13 -0.53
C ARG A 163 3.35 32.50 0.79
N THR A 164 4.50 31.92 1.09
CA THR A 164 5.29 32.30 2.26
C THR A 164 5.84 33.71 2.08
N ARG A 165 5.87 34.47 3.17
CA ARG A 165 6.56 35.77 3.24
C ARG A 165 7.99 35.59 3.76
N ASP A 166 8.76 36.66 3.73
CA ASP A 166 10.05 36.69 4.42
C ASP A 166 9.85 36.36 5.91
N GLY A 167 10.67 35.45 6.42
CA GLY A 167 10.54 34.93 7.79
C GLY A 167 9.50 33.82 7.97
N GLU A 168 8.85 33.33 6.91
CA GLU A 168 7.92 32.20 6.98
C GLU A 168 8.46 30.97 6.22
N VAL A 169 8.11 29.77 6.69
CA VAL A 169 8.36 28.52 5.97
C VAL A 169 7.08 27.69 5.91
N ALA A 170 6.74 27.15 4.74
CA ALA A 170 5.56 26.31 4.59
C ALA A 170 5.92 24.85 4.91
N VAL A 171 5.09 24.19 5.70
CA VAL A 171 5.21 22.77 6.03
C VAL A 171 3.91 22.08 5.64
N TRP A 172 3.95 21.22 4.63
CA TRP A 172 2.77 20.54 4.09
C TRP A 172 2.75 19.10 4.58
N LYS A 173 1.84 18.82 5.51
CA LYS A 173 1.68 17.51 6.13
C LYS A 173 0.63 16.70 5.39
N LEU A 174 1.05 15.65 4.69
CA LEU A 174 0.20 14.84 3.81
C LEU A 174 -0.75 13.93 4.59
N HIS A 175 -0.28 13.41 5.73
CA HIS A 175 -1.01 12.43 6.54
C HIS A 175 -1.66 13.06 7.77
N GLY A 176 -1.59 14.39 7.95
CA GLY A 176 -2.10 15.06 9.16
C GLY A 176 -1.00 15.41 10.15
N SER A 177 -1.39 15.95 11.31
CA SER A 177 -0.45 16.35 12.37
C SER A 177 -0.82 15.73 13.71
N ALA A 178 0.18 15.30 14.48
CA ALA A 178 -0.01 14.81 15.84
C ALA A 178 -0.56 15.89 16.79
N SER A 179 -0.33 17.17 16.47
CA SER A 179 -0.90 18.31 17.20
C SER A 179 -2.38 18.56 16.90
N ASP A 180 -2.94 17.98 15.83
CA ASP A 180 -4.34 18.08 15.46
C ASP A 180 -4.87 16.72 14.98
N ILE A 181 -5.30 15.90 15.95
CA ILE A 181 -5.73 14.51 15.72
C ILE A 181 -6.86 14.42 14.66
N GLY A 182 -7.74 15.42 14.57
CA GLY A 182 -8.85 15.43 13.60
C GLY A 182 -8.38 15.49 12.14
N THR A 183 -7.11 15.84 11.93
CA THR A 183 -6.49 15.94 10.60
C THR A 183 -5.77 14.69 10.18
N ILE A 184 -5.58 13.72 11.08
CA ILE A 184 -4.85 12.50 10.79
C ILE A 184 -5.58 11.69 9.73
N ARG A 185 -4.80 11.26 8.74
CA ARG A 185 -5.16 10.40 7.62
C ARG A 185 -4.17 9.26 7.65
N SER A 186 -4.54 8.17 8.32
CA SER A 186 -3.70 6.97 8.38
C SER A 186 -4.49 5.73 7.97
N GLN A 187 -5.62 5.89 7.29
CA GLN A 187 -6.37 4.79 6.70
C GLN A 187 -6.13 4.80 5.20
N ALA A 188 -6.08 3.61 4.61
CA ALA A 188 -5.78 3.49 3.18
C ALA A 188 -6.76 4.33 2.36
N ALA A 189 -8.05 4.26 2.69
CA ALA A 189 -9.09 5.01 1.99
C ALA A 189 -8.92 6.54 2.06
N ASP A 190 -8.38 7.06 3.15
CA ASP A 190 -8.10 8.49 3.28
C ASP A 190 -6.92 8.90 2.40
N LEU A 191 -5.80 8.19 2.55
CA LEU A 191 -4.57 8.42 1.78
C LEU A 191 -4.80 8.33 0.26
N ALA A 192 -5.62 7.35 -0.16
CA ALA A 192 -6.06 7.19 -1.55
C ALA A 192 -6.64 8.46 -2.17
N ARG A 193 -7.44 9.18 -1.37
CA ARG A 193 -8.23 10.31 -1.80
C ARG A 193 -7.40 11.59 -1.70
N SER A 194 -6.71 11.78 -0.58
CA SER A 194 -6.03 13.02 -0.22
C SER A 194 -4.75 13.25 -1.01
N SER A 195 -3.80 12.33 -0.92
CA SER A 195 -2.41 12.63 -1.24
C SER A 195 -2.15 12.79 -2.74
N PRO A 196 -2.61 11.90 -3.64
CA PRO A 196 -2.30 12.04 -5.07
C PRO A 196 -2.95 13.27 -5.71
N ARG A 197 -4.16 13.63 -5.26
CA ARG A 197 -4.88 14.81 -5.75
C ARG A 197 -4.27 16.11 -5.23
N ALA A 198 -3.94 16.15 -3.94
CA ALA A 198 -3.32 17.32 -3.32
C ALA A 198 -1.97 17.61 -3.95
N LEU A 199 -1.22 16.54 -4.25
CA LEU A 199 0.13 16.63 -4.77
C LEU A 199 0.18 16.89 -6.28
N ARG A 200 -0.64 16.25 -7.14
CA ARG A 200 -0.49 16.40 -8.61
C ARG A 200 -0.63 17.84 -9.12
N ASP A 201 -1.60 18.59 -8.60
CA ASP A 201 -1.84 19.97 -9.05
C ASP A 201 -0.76 20.94 -8.55
N GLN A 202 -0.08 20.59 -7.45
CA GLN A 202 0.84 21.49 -6.75
C GLN A 202 2.30 21.09 -6.91
N LEU A 203 2.63 19.83 -7.17
CA LEU A 203 4.02 19.42 -7.41
C LEU A 203 4.60 19.94 -8.73
N ARG A 204 3.76 20.49 -9.61
CA ARG A 204 4.18 21.28 -10.77
C ARG A 204 4.68 22.69 -10.40
N LEU A 205 4.99 22.97 -9.13
CA LEU A 205 5.50 24.24 -8.58
C LEU A 205 6.85 24.73 -9.18
N GLY A 206 7.34 24.15 -10.27
CA GLY A 206 8.60 24.58 -10.91
C GLY A 206 9.86 24.16 -10.14
N ALA A 207 9.74 23.17 -9.25
CA ALA A 207 10.90 22.56 -8.61
C ALA A 207 11.78 21.90 -9.69
N LYS A 208 13.03 22.35 -9.81
CA LYS A 208 14.02 21.74 -10.71
C LYS A 208 14.67 20.52 -10.07
N ARG A 209 14.59 20.43 -8.74
CA ARG A 209 15.21 19.41 -7.90
C ARG A 209 14.25 18.93 -6.83
N VAL A 210 14.37 17.66 -6.44
CA VAL A 210 13.64 17.07 -5.32
C VAL A 210 14.63 16.33 -4.41
N LEU A 211 14.63 16.69 -3.13
CA LEU A 211 15.37 15.97 -2.10
C LEU A 211 14.40 15.04 -1.38
N ILE A 212 14.67 13.73 -1.38
CA ILE A 212 13.85 12.70 -0.70
C ILE A 212 14.67 12.14 0.45
N VAL A 213 14.20 12.31 1.68
CA VAL A 213 14.94 11.90 2.90
C VAL A 213 14.07 11.14 3.87
N GLY A 214 14.60 10.09 4.51
CA GLY A 214 13.87 9.34 5.53
C GLY A 214 12.56 8.69 5.04
N TYR A 215 12.37 8.62 3.72
CA TYR A 215 11.20 8.03 3.10
C TYR A 215 11.52 6.62 2.64
N SER A 216 10.73 5.65 3.07
CA SER A 216 10.91 4.22 2.73
C SER A 216 10.41 3.86 1.33
N GLY A 217 9.70 4.77 0.66
CA GLY A 217 9.09 4.46 -0.63
C GLY A 217 7.88 3.54 -0.55
N ARG A 218 7.42 3.13 0.63
CA ARG A 218 6.33 2.14 0.80
C ARG A 218 4.95 2.70 0.50
N ASP A 219 4.72 3.98 0.82
CA ASP A 219 3.41 4.63 0.70
C ASP A 219 2.90 4.56 -0.75
N PHE A 220 1.74 3.93 -0.94
CA PHE A 220 1.16 3.70 -2.25
C PHE A 220 0.54 4.96 -2.87
N ASP A 221 0.26 5.98 -2.06
CA ASP A 221 -0.40 7.23 -2.44
C ASP A 221 0.62 8.28 -2.90
N ILE A 222 1.81 8.31 -2.31
CA ILE A 222 2.83 9.34 -2.55
C ILE A 222 3.91 8.89 -3.52
N PHE A 223 4.39 7.65 -3.40
CA PHE A 223 5.46 7.15 -4.26
C PHE A 223 5.17 7.34 -5.75
N PRO A 224 3.96 7.03 -6.28
CA PRO A 224 3.67 7.25 -7.69
C PRO A 224 3.82 8.70 -8.13
N VAL A 225 3.56 9.65 -7.23
CA VAL A 225 3.64 11.07 -7.53
C VAL A 225 5.10 11.55 -7.51
N LEU A 226 5.91 11.06 -6.57
CA LEU A 226 7.36 11.32 -6.57
C LEU A 226 8.04 10.70 -7.80
N ALA A 227 7.63 9.50 -8.20
CA ALA A 227 8.11 8.86 -9.42
C ALA A 227 7.75 9.65 -10.68
N GLU A 228 6.52 10.19 -10.76
CA GLU A 228 6.10 11.11 -11.83
C GLU A 228 6.94 12.39 -11.84
N LEU A 229 7.15 13.02 -10.68
CA LEU A 229 8.02 14.21 -10.57
C LEU A 229 9.43 13.97 -11.09
N ALA A 230 10.02 12.83 -10.74
CA ALA A 230 11.37 12.47 -11.12
C ALA A 230 11.56 12.33 -12.65
N THR A 231 10.47 12.24 -13.42
CA THR A 231 10.56 12.32 -14.88
C THR A 231 10.94 13.72 -15.40
N THR A 232 10.69 14.77 -14.61
CA THR A 232 10.90 16.17 -14.99
C THR A 232 11.86 16.94 -14.07
N ALA A 233 12.16 16.41 -12.89
CA ALA A 233 13.07 16.99 -11.92
C ALA A 233 14.25 16.06 -11.64
N GLU A 234 15.38 16.65 -11.26
CA GLU A 234 16.52 15.91 -10.75
C GLU A 234 16.27 15.51 -9.29
N CYS A 235 16.29 14.21 -9.00
CA CYS A 235 15.98 13.70 -7.67
C CYS A 235 17.23 13.16 -6.98
N VAL A 236 17.37 13.45 -5.69
CA VAL A 236 18.32 12.80 -4.80
C VAL A 236 17.55 12.12 -3.69
N TRP A 237 17.75 10.81 -3.52
CA TRP A 237 17.19 10.04 -2.42
C TRP A 237 18.29 9.61 -1.47
N VAL A 238 18.17 10.03 -0.21
CA VAL A 238 19.12 9.74 0.86
C VAL A 238 18.51 8.68 1.78
N ASP A 239 19.17 7.53 1.87
CA ASP A 239 18.82 6.46 2.79
C ASP A 239 20.08 5.70 3.22
N LEU A 240 20.08 5.17 4.44
CA LEU A 240 21.19 4.36 4.95
C LEU A 240 21.32 3.03 4.21
N ASN A 241 20.20 2.48 3.74
CA ASN A 241 20.15 1.17 3.13
C ASN A 241 19.13 1.17 1.99
N PHE A 242 19.65 1.20 0.76
CA PHE A 242 18.87 0.86 -0.42
C PHE A 242 19.08 -0.63 -0.72
N PRO A 243 18.22 -1.54 -0.21
CA PRO A 243 18.32 -2.93 -0.62
C PRO A 243 18.12 -3.02 -2.15
N PRO A 244 18.71 -4.00 -2.86
CA PRO A 244 18.76 -4.02 -4.33
C PRO A 244 17.39 -3.88 -5.03
N GLU A 245 16.31 -4.30 -4.36
CA GLU A 245 14.92 -4.20 -4.81
C GLU A 245 14.20 -2.90 -4.43
N HIS A 246 14.87 -1.98 -3.75
CA HIS A 246 14.24 -0.76 -3.24
C HIS A 246 13.61 0.04 -4.39
N ARG A 247 12.46 0.67 -4.15
CA ARG A 247 11.76 1.38 -5.23
C ARG A 247 12.52 2.61 -5.74
N ALA A 248 13.51 3.09 -5.00
CA ALA A 248 14.45 4.12 -5.49
C ALA A 248 15.13 3.73 -6.80
N PHE A 249 15.37 2.43 -7.04
CA PHE A 249 15.97 1.94 -8.28
C PHE A 249 15.03 2.04 -9.49
N THR A 250 13.73 2.25 -9.29
CA THR A 250 12.74 2.36 -10.37
C THR A 250 12.42 3.82 -10.74
N MET A 251 12.82 4.79 -9.90
CA MET A 251 12.62 6.21 -10.19
C MET A 251 13.63 6.69 -11.23
N ARG A 252 13.14 7.26 -12.35
CA ARG A 252 13.98 7.90 -13.36
C ARG A 252 14.63 9.16 -12.79
N ASN A 253 15.83 9.52 -13.26
CA ASN A 253 16.59 10.71 -12.81
C ASN A 253 16.77 10.82 -11.28
N CYS A 254 16.76 9.69 -10.57
CA CYS A 254 16.95 9.64 -9.14
C CYS A 254 18.34 9.10 -8.82
N ARG A 255 19.22 9.98 -8.33
CA ARG A 255 20.52 9.62 -7.77
C ARG A 255 20.33 9.22 -6.30
N ARG A 256 21.13 8.27 -5.83
CA ARG A 256 20.99 7.69 -4.49
C ARG A 256 22.21 8.01 -3.66
N VAL A 257 22.01 8.38 -2.40
CA VAL A 257 23.10 8.63 -1.45
C VAL A 257 22.96 7.62 -0.32
N THR A 258 23.94 6.72 -0.20
CA THR A 258 23.98 5.69 0.84
C THR A 258 24.60 6.27 2.12
N ALA A 259 23.81 7.05 2.85
CA ALA A 259 24.19 7.69 4.11
C ALA A 259 22.96 8.03 4.94
N SER A 260 23.14 8.34 6.23
CA SER A 260 22.03 8.91 6.99
C SER A 260 21.78 10.35 6.53
N PHE A 261 20.53 10.79 6.58
CA PHE A 261 20.23 12.20 6.29
C PHE A 261 20.89 13.13 7.32
N GLU A 262 21.06 12.67 8.55
CA GLU A 262 21.76 13.42 9.59
C GLU A 262 23.25 13.64 9.24
N ASP A 263 23.93 12.63 8.68
CA ASP A 263 25.33 12.76 8.24
C ASP A 263 25.47 13.76 7.08
N LEU A 264 24.55 13.68 6.10
CA LEU A 264 24.48 14.65 5.00
C LEU A 264 24.26 16.07 5.53
N ALA A 265 23.33 16.24 6.47
CA ALA A 265 23.04 17.54 7.06
C ALA A 265 24.22 18.09 7.85
N ARG A 266 24.88 17.27 8.67
CA ARG A 266 26.10 17.67 9.40
C ARG A 266 27.23 18.05 8.46
N ARG A 267 27.42 17.31 7.37
CA ARG A 267 28.42 17.63 6.35
C ARG A 267 28.09 18.94 5.65
N PHE A 268 26.83 19.15 5.29
CA PHE A 268 26.35 20.40 4.70
C PHE A 268 26.64 21.60 5.60
N TRP A 269 26.24 21.53 6.88
CA TRP A 269 26.42 22.65 7.83
C TRP A 269 27.88 22.97 8.16
N ARG A 270 28.78 21.98 8.10
CA ARG A 270 30.23 22.22 8.21
C ARG A 270 30.78 22.98 7.00
N ALA A 271 30.30 22.67 5.80
CA ALA A 271 30.74 23.31 4.57
C ALA A 271 30.06 24.69 4.35
N HIS A 272 28.82 24.84 4.83
CA HIS A 272 27.96 26.00 4.62
C HIS A 272 27.35 26.44 5.95
N PRO A 273 28.09 27.17 6.79
CA PRO A 273 27.60 27.62 8.10
C PRO A 273 26.31 28.43 7.98
N ALA A 274 25.43 28.28 8.96
CA ALA A 274 24.14 28.97 8.97
C ALA A 274 24.30 30.50 8.94
N GLY A 275 23.50 31.15 8.09
CA GLY A 275 23.55 32.59 7.87
C GLY A 275 23.01 33.44 9.01
N SER A 276 22.10 32.91 9.85
CA SER A 276 21.55 33.61 11.01
C SER A 276 22.11 33.07 12.33
N ASP A 277 22.26 33.94 13.33
CA ASP A 277 22.73 33.56 14.67
C ASP A 277 21.76 32.61 15.37
N ALA A 278 20.45 32.75 15.14
CA ALA A 278 19.43 31.84 15.65
C ALA A 278 19.64 30.40 15.11
N ALA A 279 19.83 30.27 13.79
CA ALA A 279 20.08 28.98 13.17
C ALA A 279 21.41 28.36 13.63
N ARG A 280 22.47 29.17 13.79
CA ARG A 280 23.76 28.70 14.32
C ARG A 280 23.61 28.18 15.76
N THR A 281 22.97 28.96 16.63
CA THR A 281 22.73 28.58 18.03
C THR A 281 21.91 27.29 18.13
N ALA A 282 20.88 27.15 17.30
CA ALA A 282 20.06 25.95 17.25
C ALA A 282 20.87 24.72 16.81
N LEU A 283 21.70 24.86 15.77
CA LEU A 283 22.57 23.79 15.30
C LEU A 283 23.63 23.42 16.34
N ASP A 284 24.28 24.38 16.98
CA ASP A 284 25.28 24.12 18.02
C ASP A 284 24.67 23.30 19.16
N ALA A 285 23.45 23.63 19.60
CA ALA A 285 22.73 22.88 20.62
C ALA A 285 22.41 21.43 20.21
N VAL A 286 22.09 21.20 18.94
CA VAL A 286 21.84 19.86 18.38
C VAL A 286 23.14 19.07 18.26
N LEU A 287 24.23 19.71 17.81
CA LEU A 287 25.52 19.08 17.62
C LEU A 287 26.23 18.76 18.95
N SER A 288 25.91 19.49 20.04
CA SER A 288 26.49 19.29 21.37
C SER A 288 25.77 18.23 22.22
N ARG A 289 24.62 17.71 21.77
CA ARG A 289 23.88 16.67 22.51
C ARG A 289 24.66 15.35 22.50
N SER A 290 24.81 14.73 23.68
CA SER A 290 25.51 13.44 23.81
C SER A 290 24.63 12.26 23.36
N ASP A 291 25.29 11.18 22.94
CA ASP A 291 24.61 9.94 22.52
C ASP A 291 23.82 9.31 23.68
N THR A 292 24.39 9.27 24.89
CA THR A 292 23.73 8.74 26.10
C THR A 292 22.41 9.46 26.37
N HIS A 293 22.41 10.78 26.29
CA HIS A 293 21.20 11.57 26.51
C HIS A 293 20.14 11.33 25.43
N SER A 294 20.58 11.18 24.18
CA SER A 294 19.69 10.88 23.06
C SER A 294 19.08 9.48 23.19
N GLU A 295 19.83 8.52 23.74
CA GLU A 295 19.34 7.17 24.03
C GLU A 295 18.26 7.15 25.12
N GLU A 296 18.44 7.90 26.21
CA GLU A 296 17.42 8.06 27.25
C GLU A 296 16.12 8.63 26.69
N ILE A 297 16.22 9.68 25.85
CA ILE A 297 15.06 10.26 25.16
C ILE A 297 14.39 9.23 24.26
N ARG A 298 15.18 8.47 23.49
CA ARG A 298 14.67 7.42 22.59
C ARG A 298 13.86 6.38 23.35
N LEU A 299 14.40 5.84 24.44
CA LEU A 299 13.71 4.84 25.26
C LEU A 299 12.40 5.38 25.84
N ARG A 300 12.42 6.61 26.34
CA ARG A 300 11.22 7.29 26.86
C ARG A 300 10.17 7.53 25.78
N TYR A 301 10.58 7.96 24.59
CA TYR A 301 9.67 8.22 23.49
C TYR A 301 9.05 6.92 22.98
N VAL A 302 9.83 5.85 22.84
CA VAL A 302 9.33 4.50 22.53
C VAL A 302 8.31 4.04 23.56
N GLY A 303 8.60 4.20 24.87
CA GLY A 303 7.67 3.89 25.95
C GLY A 303 6.36 4.65 25.82
N ARG A 304 6.43 5.98 25.69
CA ARG A 304 5.27 6.86 25.50
C ARG A 304 4.39 6.43 24.32
N VAL A 305 4.98 6.14 23.16
CA VAL A 305 4.22 5.73 21.97
C VAL A 305 3.57 4.36 22.17
N ARG A 306 4.27 3.41 22.81
CA ARG A 306 3.71 2.09 23.15
C ARG A 306 2.53 2.23 24.11
N ASP A 307 2.68 2.99 25.17
CA ASP A 307 1.63 3.18 26.19
C ASP A 307 0.42 3.89 25.60
N ALA A 308 0.64 4.93 24.78
CA ALA A 308 -0.44 5.64 24.07
C ALA A 308 -1.16 4.73 23.07
N THR A 309 -0.44 3.81 22.41
CA THR A 309 -1.03 2.80 21.52
C THR A 309 -1.99 1.92 22.31
N VAL A 310 -1.54 1.34 23.44
CA VAL A 310 -2.39 0.50 24.28
C VAL A 310 -3.59 1.27 24.82
N ALA A 311 -3.38 2.47 25.35
CA ALA A 311 -4.44 3.32 25.91
C ALA A 311 -5.49 3.73 24.87
N SER A 312 -5.09 3.95 23.61
CA SER A 312 -6.00 4.34 22.53
C SER A 312 -6.79 3.16 21.96
N LEU A 313 -6.17 1.96 21.92
CA LEU A 313 -6.80 0.76 21.36
C LEU A 313 -7.68 0.00 22.35
N ALA A 314 -7.29 -0.11 23.62
CA ALA A 314 -8.01 -0.93 24.59
C ALA A 314 -9.52 -0.54 24.72
N PRO A 315 -9.89 0.75 24.82
CA PRO A 315 -11.30 1.15 24.86
C PRO A 315 -12.05 0.85 23.55
N VAL A 316 -11.39 1.01 22.40
CA VAL A 316 -11.95 0.76 21.07
C VAL A 316 -12.30 -0.73 20.91
N LEU A 317 -11.43 -1.60 21.41
CA LEU A 317 -11.63 -3.05 21.40
C LEU A 317 -12.65 -3.51 22.46
N ASN A 318 -12.90 -2.71 23.52
CA ASN A 318 -13.80 -3.02 24.64
C ASN A 318 -13.52 -4.40 25.28
N SER A 319 -12.26 -4.86 25.25
CA SER A 319 -11.89 -6.24 25.62
C SER A 319 -12.74 -7.31 24.95
N ASN A 320 -13.29 -7.05 23.76
CA ASN A 320 -14.12 -7.98 23.02
C ASN A 320 -13.21 -8.84 22.12
N PRO A 321 -12.96 -10.12 22.48
CA PRO A 321 -12.00 -10.94 21.74
C PRO A 321 -12.39 -11.06 20.27
N ARG A 322 -13.69 -11.16 19.97
CA ARG A 322 -14.18 -11.28 18.58
C ARG A 322 -13.85 -10.05 17.74
N ARG A 323 -13.94 -8.84 18.29
CA ARG A 323 -13.56 -7.62 17.54
C ARG A 323 -12.06 -7.59 17.31
N ALA A 324 -11.26 -7.97 18.29
CA ALA A 324 -9.81 -8.04 18.15
C ALA A 324 -9.40 -9.09 17.10
N SER A 325 -9.95 -10.31 17.14
CA SER A 325 -9.71 -11.35 16.14
C SER A 325 -10.10 -10.87 14.75
N LEU A 326 -11.25 -10.19 14.61
CA LEU A 326 -11.72 -9.70 13.31
C LEU A 326 -10.83 -8.58 12.75
N ALA A 327 -10.39 -7.65 13.59
CA ALA A 327 -9.47 -6.59 13.19
C ALA A 327 -8.09 -7.15 12.81
N LEU A 328 -7.58 -8.10 13.60
CA LEU A 328 -6.32 -8.80 13.32
C LEU A 328 -6.40 -9.58 12.01
N ALA A 329 -7.43 -10.41 11.83
CA ALA A 329 -7.66 -11.17 10.60
C ALA A 329 -7.75 -10.25 9.37
N THR A 330 -8.50 -9.14 9.48
CA THR A 330 -8.64 -8.17 8.38
C THR A 330 -7.31 -7.49 8.06
N ALA A 331 -6.51 -7.13 9.08
CA ALA A 331 -5.19 -6.54 8.89
C ALA A 331 -4.22 -7.54 8.23
N VAL A 332 -4.13 -8.76 8.76
CA VAL A 332 -3.26 -9.83 8.26
C VAL A 332 -3.63 -10.25 6.85
N ALA A 333 -4.93 -10.29 6.51
CA ALA A 333 -5.41 -10.61 5.16
C ALA A 333 -4.93 -9.64 4.07
N THR A 334 -4.33 -8.50 4.43
CA THR A 334 -3.74 -7.58 3.46
C THR A 334 -2.34 -7.99 3.00
N VAL A 335 -1.65 -8.84 3.76
CA VAL A 335 -0.23 -9.19 3.54
C VAL A 335 0.11 -10.67 3.72
N ALA A 336 -0.83 -11.48 4.19
CA ALA A 336 -0.68 -12.93 4.35
C ALA A 336 -1.73 -13.70 3.54
N ASP A 337 -1.43 -14.97 3.28
CA ASP A 337 -2.37 -15.88 2.64
C ASP A 337 -3.56 -16.23 3.54
N PHE A 338 -4.64 -16.67 2.89
CA PHE A 338 -5.91 -16.99 3.53
C PHE A 338 -5.90 -18.11 4.60
N PRO A 339 -4.98 -19.09 4.63
CA PRO A 339 -4.92 -20.08 5.71
C PRO A 339 -4.69 -19.45 7.09
N VAL A 340 -3.75 -18.50 7.21
CA VAL A 340 -3.47 -17.78 8.46
C VAL A 340 -4.71 -16.98 8.91
N VAL A 341 -5.38 -16.34 7.95
CA VAL A 341 -6.63 -15.61 8.21
C VAL A 341 -7.72 -16.56 8.72
N ASN A 342 -7.82 -17.75 8.11
CA ASN A 342 -8.78 -18.76 8.52
C ASN A 342 -8.47 -19.33 9.90
N GLU A 343 -7.20 -19.52 10.27
CA GLU A 343 -6.80 -19.94 11.62
C GLU A 343 -7.18 -18.89 12.68
N ILE A 344 -6.92 -17.60 12.40
CA ILE A 344 -7.32 -16.48 13.27
C ILE A 344 -8.84 -16.48 13.48
N LEU A 345 -9.61 -16.73 12.43
CA LEU A 345 -11.07 -16.74 12.49
C LEU A 345 -11.62 -18.03 13.11
N ALA A 346 -11.00 -19.19 12.86
CA ALA A 346 -11.43 -20.49 13.38
C ALA A 346 -11.24 -20.60 14.91
N ALA A 347 -10.31 -19.84 15.48
CA ALA A 347 -10.12 -19.74 16.93
C ALA A 347 -11.34 -19.16 17.68
N GLY A 348 -12.34 -18.60 16.99
CA GLY A 348 -13.61 -18.24 17.61
C GLY A 348 -14.78 -18.13 16.62
N GLU A 349 -15.91 -18.77 16.90
CA GLU A 349 -17.12 -18.69 16.05
C GLU A 349 -17.49 -17.23 15.72
N SER A 350 -17.39 -16.86 14.43
CA SER A 350 -17.81 -15.53 14.00
C SER A 350 -19.31 -15.49 13.75
N THR A 351 -20.02 -14.79 14.62
CA THR A 351 -21.46 -14.51 14.46
C THR A 351 -21.72 -13.14 13.84
N THR A 352 -20.65 -12.38 13.55
CA THR A 352 -20.75 -11.06 12.93
C THR A 352 -20.84 -11.20 11.41
N VAL A 353 -21.66 -10.38 10.75
CA VAL A 353 -21.80 -10.37 9.28
C VAL A 353 -20.43 -10.24 8.61
N ARG A 354 -19.57 -9.36 9.11
CA ARG A 354 -18.23 -9.14 8.56
C ARG A 354 -17.31 -10.35 8.69
N GLY A 355 -17.27 -11.00 9.85
CA GLY A 355 -16.42 -12.17 10.01
C GLY A 355 -16.91 -13.37 9.20
N LEU A 356 -18.23 -13.59 9.11
CA LEU A 356 -18.81 -14.58 8.19
C LEU A 356 -18.46 -14.30 6.71
N LEU A 357 -18.35 -13.02 6.31
CA LEU A 357 -17.91 -12.66 4.97
C LEU A 357 -16.41 -12.93 4.77
N LEU A 358 -15.56 -12.61 5.76
CA LEU A 358 -14.13 -12.93 5.69
C LEU A 358 -13.89 -14.45 5.65
N GLU A 359 -14.60 -15.22 6.46
CA GLU A 359 -14.62 -16.68 6.40
C GLU A 359 -15.07 -17.16 5.01
N SER A 360 -16.14 -16.59 4.45
CA SER A 360 -16.59 -16.90 3.09
C SER A 360 -15.51 -16.59 2.04
N PHE A 361 -14.81 -15.46 2.15
CA PHE A 361 -13.72 -15.11 1.25
C PHE A 361 -12.52 -16.06 1.40
N ALA A 362 -12.12 -16.38 2.63
CA ALA A 362 -11.07 -17.36 2.91
C ALA A 362 -11.46 -18.75 2.38
N ALA A 363 -12.66 -19.24 2.67
CA ALA A 363 -13.21 -20.49 2.16
C ALA A 363 -13.28 -20.52 0.62
N SER A 364 -13.63 -19.39 -0.01
CA SER A 364 -13.65 -19.28 -1.48
C SER A 364 -12.25 -19.36 -2.12
N SER A 365 -11.21 -19.14 -1.33
CA SER A 365 -9.82 -19.28 -1.74
C SER A 365 -9.23 -20.67 -1.46
N THR A 366 -9.88 -21.45 -0.58
CA THR A 366 -9.50 -22.82 -0.20
C THR A 366 -10.42 -23.89 -0.82
N ASP A 367 -11.04 -23.59 -1.96
CA ASP A 367 -11.97 -24.45 -2.72
C ASP A 367 -13.23 -24.95 -1.96
N ARG A 368 -13.51 -24.40 -0.77
CA ARG A 368 -14.74 -24.65 0.01
C ARG A 368 -15.90 -23.77 -0.44
N HIS A 369 -16.19 -23.75 -1.75
CA HIS A 369 -17.15 -22.80 -2.33
C HIS A 369 -18.60 -22.99 -1.86
N ARG A 370 -19.03 -24.22 -1.56
CA ARG A 370 -20.38 -24.48 -1.04
C ARG A 370 -20.55 -23.88 0.36
N ASP A 371 -19.55 -24.07 1.21
CA ASP A 371 -19.54 -23.56 2.58
C ASP A 371 -19.47 -22.03 2.55
N ALA A 372 -18.65 -21.47 1.66
CA ALA A 372 -18.58 -20.03 1.41
C ALA A 372 -19.94 -19.43 1.00
N GLU A 373 -20.68 -20.09 0.09
CA GLU A 373 -22.02 -19.66 -0.31
C GLU A 373 -23.02 -19.73 0.85
N GLN A 374 -22.99 -20.81 1.65
CA GLN A 374 -23.88 -20.98 2.80
C GLN A 374 -23.60 -19.94 3.90
N ALA A 375 -22.33 -19.71 4.22
CA ALA A 375 -21.89 -18.70 5.17
C ALA A 375 -22.34 -17.29 4.74
N ALA A 376 -22.13 -16.94 3.46
CA ALA A 376 -22.57 -15.66 2.92
C ALA A 376 -24.11 -15.49 2.98
N ARG A 377 -24.88 -16.55 2.69
CA ARG A 377 -26.35 -16.51 2.85
C ARG A 377 -26.78 -16.35 4.30
N ALA A 378 -26.10 -17.01 5.24
CA ALA A 378 -26.36 -16.86 6.66
C ALA A 378 -26.09 -15.42 7.11
N ALA A 379 -24.95 -14.85 6.67
CA ALA A 379 -24.59 -13.46 6.91
C ALA A 379 -25.65 -12.49 6.35
N GLY A 380 -26.14 -12.72 5.12
CA GLY A 380 -27.19 -11.89 4.51
C GLY A 380 -28.51 -11.93 5.28
N ARG A 381 -28.91 -13.10 5.77
CA ARG A 381 -30.10 -13.22 6.64
C ARG A 381 -29.90 -12.51 7.97
N ALA A 382 -28.72 -12.60 8.57
CA ALA A 382 -28.40 -11.91 9.81
C ALA A 382 -28.40 -10.38 9.61
N ALA A 383 -27.78 -9.89 8.53
CA ALA A 383 -27.75 -8.47 8.18
C ALA A 383 -29.16 -7.91 7.93
N TRP A 384 -30.01 -8.66 7.20
CA TRP A 384 -31.39 -8.28 6.97
C TRP A 384 -32.18 -8.12 8.27
N ARG A 385 -32.07 -9.08 9.20
CA ARG A 385 -32.70 -8.99 10.53
C ARG A 385 -32.20 -7.81 11.35
N ALA A 386 -30.94 -7.43 11.17
CA ALA A 386 -30.33 -6.30 11.86
C ALA A 386 -30.63 -4.94 11.20
N GLY A 387 -31.32 -4.91 10.05
CA GLY A 387 -31.52 -3.68 9.27
C GLY A 387 -30.23 -3.15 8.63
N ASP A 388 -29.20 -3.98 8.50
CA ASP A 388 -27.92 -3.63 7.91
C ASP A 388 -27.96 -3.83 6.38
N VAL A 389 -28.42 -2.79 5.68
CA VAL A 389 -28.55 -2.79 4.22
C VAL A 389 -27.21 -3.02 3.51
N PHE A 390 -26.11 -2.48 4.06
CA PHE A 390 -24.78 -2.67 3.48
C PHE A 390 -24.30 -4.10 3.68
N GLY A 391 -24.50 -4.67 4.87
CA GLY A 391 -24.23 -6.08 5.14
C GLY A 391 -25.00 -7.03 4.21
N VAL A 392 -26.27 -6.74 3.91
CA VAL A 392 -27.05 -7.51 2.92
C VAL A 392 -26.41 -7.43 1.52
N GLY A 393 -26.03 -6.23 1.09
CA GLY A 393 -25.37 -6.04 -0.20
C GLY A 393 -24.03 -6.78 -0.30
N ARG A 394 -23.21 -6.74 0.76
CA ARG A 394 -21.93 -7.47 0.83
C ARG A 394 -22.15 -8.99 0.81
N ALA A 395 -23.16 -9.48 1.51
CA ALA A 395 -23.53 -10.89 1.49
C ALA A 395 -23.95 -11.36 0.10
N GLU A 396 -24.73 -10.55 -0.64
CA GLU A 396 -25.09 -10.89 -2.02
C GLU A 396 -23.86 -10.91 -2.94
N ILE A 397 -22.95 -9.96 -2.79
CA ILE A 397 -21.65 -9.95 -3.50
C ILE A 397 -20.86 -11.24 -3.20
N ALA A 398 -20.77 -11.66 -1.93
CA ALA A 398 -20.07 -12.88 -1.54
C ALA A 398 -20.75 -14.16 -2.07
N VAL A 399 -22.08 -14.26 -2.05
CA VAL A 399 -22.83 -15.36 -2.67
C VAL A 399 -22.54 -15.43 -4.17
N CYS A 400 -22.56 -14.28 -4.84
CA CYS A 400 -22.25 -14.18 -6.25
C CYS A 400 -20.81 -14.65 -6.54
N TYR A 401 -19.84 -14.24 -5.71
CA TYR A 401 -18.45 -14.70 -5.82
C TYR A 401 -18.31 -16.21 -5.68
N ALA A 402 -18.89 -16.80 -4.64
CA ALA A 402 -18.82 -18.23 -4.40
C ALA A 402 -19.40 -19.02 -5.58
N ARG A 403 -20.52 -18.56 -6.15
CA ARG A 403 -21.16 -19.18 -7.33
C ARG A 403 -20.34 -19.03 -8.60
N VAL A 404 -19.86 -17.82 -8.90
CA VAL A 404 -19.02 -17.58 -10.08
C VAL A 404 -17.78 -18.45 -9.99
N ARG A 405 -17.06 -18.47 -8.86
CA ARG A 405 -15.90 -19.36 -8.69
C ARG A 405 -16.26 -20.84 -8.84
N ARG A 406 -17.35 -21.29 -8.22
CA ARG A 406 -17.80 -22.69 -8.30
C ARG A 406 -18.10 -23.15 -9.73
N PHE A 407 -18.75 -22.32 -10.55
CA PHE A 407 -19.23 -22.74 -11.88
C PHE A 407 -18.29 -22.32 -13.02
N VAL A 408 -17.56 -21.23 -12.84
CA VAL A 408 -16.63 -20.68 -13.83
C VAL A 408 -15.19 -21.18 -13.57
N GLY A 409 -14.88 -21.62 -12.36
CA GLY A 409 -13.55 -22.00 -11.89
C GLY A 409 -12.81 -20.83 -11.25
N THR A 410 -11.84 -21.14 -10.38
CA THR A 410 -10.85 -20.20 -9.83
C THR A 410 -9.87 -19.72 -10.91
N ILE A 411 -9.70 -20.51 -11.96
CA ILE A 411 -8.70 -20.33 -12.99
C ILE A 411 -9.33 -20.62 -14.36
N ARG A 412 -9.78 -19.57 -15.06
CA ARG A 412 -9.85 -19.61 -16.53
C ARG A 412 -8.45 -19.32 -17.09
N ASP A 413 -7.49 -20.16 -16.72
CA ASP A 413 -6.29 -20.28 -17.52
C ASP A 413 -6.66 -21.25 -18.65
N PRO A 414 -6.61 -20.84 -19.92
CA PRO A 414 -6.81 -21.76 -21.02
C PRO A 414 -5.90 -22.99 -20.95
N GLU A 415 -4.81 -22.95 -20.16
CA GLU A 415 -3.85 -24.04 -19.95
C GLU A 415 -4.24 -25.05 -18.87
N ILE A 416 -5.05 -24.67 -17.86
CA ILE A 416 -5.51 -25.54 -16.75
C ILE A 416 -7.01 -25.85 -16.88
N SER A 417 -7.62 -25.48 -18.01
CA SER A 417 -9.06 -25.66 -18.20
C SER A 417 -9.42 -27.14 -18.25
N ALA A 418 -9.74 -27.72 -17.09
CA ALA A 418 -10.76 -28.75 -17.04
C ALA A 418 -12.03 -28.13 -17.65
N PRO A 419 -12.73 -28.82 -18.58
CA PRO A 419 -14.01 -28.33 -19.05
C PRO A 419 -14.88 -28.06 -17.82
N SER A 420 -15.36 -26.82 -17.66
CA SER A 420 -16.43 -26.57 -16.69
C SER A 420 -17.52 -27.56 -17.06
N PRO A 421 -17.88 -28.50 -16.17
CA PRO A 421 -18.79 -29.59 -16.53
C PRO A 421 -20.18 -29.05 -16.91
N GLU A 422 -20.45 -27.75 -16.71
CA GLU A 422 -21.77 -27.14 -16.87
C GLU A 422 -21.70 -25.70 -17.45
N PRO A 423 -21.44 -25.55 -18.76
CA PRO A 423 -21.34 -24.24 -19.42
C PRO A 423 -22.59 -23.36 -19.22
N VAL A 424 -23.77 -23.98 -19.14
CA VAL A 424 -25.02 -23.29 -18.82
C VAL A 424 -24.97 -22.63 -17.44
N ARG A 425 -24.48 -23.34 -16.41
CA ARG A 425 -24.38 -22.78 -15.05
C ARG A 425 -23.35 -21.66 -14.98
N ALA A 426 -22.26 -21.74 -15.75
CA ALA A 426 -21.28 -20.66 -15.87
C ALA A 426 -21.88 -19.39 -16.50
N VAL A 427 -22.69 -19.54 -17.56
CA VAL A 427 -23.42 -18.42 -18.19
C VAL A 427 -24.43 -17.81 -17.21
N LEU A 428 -25.23 -18.64 -16.54
CA LEU A 428 -26.20 -18.17 -15.55
C LEU A 428 -25.53 -17.47 -14.37
N ALA A 429 -24.41 -17.98 -13.86
CA ALA A 429 -23.63 -17.33 -12.80
C ALA A 429 -23.08 -15.96 -13.26
N SER A 430 -22.62 -15.86 -14.50
CA SER A 430 -22.13 -14.60 -15.08
C SER A 430 -23.26 -13.59 -15.29
N ALA A 431 -24.43 -14.04 -15.77
CA ALA A 431 -25.61 -13.20 -15.91
C ALA A 431 -26.10 -12.69 -14.55
N ARG A 432 -26.08 -13.57 -13.54
CA ARG A 432 -26.41 -13.19 -12.16
C ARG A 432 -25.45 -12.14 -11.62
N LEU A 433 -24.14 -12.27 -11.85
CA LEU A 433 -23.15 -11.25 -11.49
C LEU A 433 -23.49 -9.87 -12.07
N VAL A 434 -23.86 -9.82 -13.36
CA VAL A 434 -24.30 -8.56 -14.00
C VAL A 434 -25.56 -8.01 -13.32
N ALA A 435 -26.56 -8.87 -13.11
CA ALA A 435 -27.81 -8.47 -12.47
C ALA A 435 -27.57 -7.93 -11.04
N ASP A 436 -26.74 -8.60 -10.24
CA ASP A 436 -26.43 -8.19 -8.86
C ASP A 436 -25.71 -6.84 -8.85
N VAL A 437 -24.75 -6.61 -9.76
CA VAL A 437 -24.10 -5.30 -9.90
C VAL A 437 -25.13 -4.21 -10.19
N LEU A 438 -26.07 -4.44 -11.11
CA LEU A 438 -27.10 -3.46 -11.46
C LEU A 438 -28.06 -3.22 -10.27
N LEU A 439 -28.51 -4.29 -9.61
CA LEU A 439 -29.43 -4.22 -8.48
C LEU A 439 -28.82 -3.53 -7.26
N LEU A 440 -27.52 -3.70 -7.03
CA LEU A 440 -26.80 -3.07 -5.91
C LEU A 440 -26.33 -1.64 -6.22
N SER A 441 -26.43 -1.18 -7.47
CA SER A 441 -25.99 0.17 -7.87
C SER A 441 -26.65 1.32 -7.10
N PRO A 442 -27.97 1.29 -6.73
CA PRO A 442 -28.56 2.35 -5.92
C PRO A 442 -28.00 2.35 -4.49
N VAL A 443 -27.77 1.16 -3.92
CA VAL A 443 -27.13 1.02 -2.59
C VAL A 443 -25.71 1.59 -2.63
N PHE A 444 -24.97 1.34 -3.71
CA PHE A 444 -23.63 1.89 -3.91
C PHE A 444 -23.62 3.41 -4.02
N ALA A 445 -24.61 4.00 -4.71
CA ALA A 445 -24.75 5.46 -4.79
C ALA A 445 -25.01 6.07 -3.40
N VAL A 446 -25.89 5.46 -2.59
CA VAL A 446 -26.17 5.91 -1.21
C VAL A 446 -24.92 5.76 -0.34
N ALA A 447 -24.25 4.61 -0.39
CA ALA A 447 -23.03 4.36 0.36
C ALA A 447 -21.92 5.36 -0.01
N SER A 448 -21.72 5.62 -1.30
CA SER A 448 -20.75 6.60 -1.81
C SER A 448 -21.06 8.01 -1.30
N ALA A 449 -22.35 8.40 -1.25
CA ALA A 449 -22.76 9.68 -0.70
C ALA A 449 -22.48 9.79 0.82
N LEU A 450 -22.64 8.70 1.58
CA LEU A 450 -22.27 8.66 3.00
C LEU A 450 -20.76 8.74 3.21
N VAL A 451 -19.97 8.05 2.39
CA VAL A 451 -18.51 8.13 2.41
C VAL A 451 -18.05 9.56 2.11
N ALA A 452 -18.64 10.20 1.11
CA ALA A 452 -18.33 11.58 0.73
C ALA A 452 -18.63 12.62 1.83
N ARG A 453 -19.58 12.34 2.73
CA ARG A 453 -19.89 13.23 3.87
C ARG A 453 -18.81 13.23 4.96
N ARG A 454 -17.92 12.22 5.00
CA ARG A 454 -16.82 12.08 5.99
C ARG A 454 -17.27 12.24 7.45
N ALA A 455 -18.48 11.78 7.77
CA ALA A 455 -18.96 11.71 9.14
C ALA A 455 -18.53 10.37 9.74
N GLU A 456 -17.33 10.32 10.33
CA GLU A 456 -16.70 9.10 10.86
C GLU A 456 -17.51 8.47 12.01
N ASN A 457 -18.44 7.62 11.63
CA ASN A 457 -19.25 6.80 12.52
C ASN A 457 -19.40 5.41 11.91
N ARG A 458 -20.02 4.49 12.64
CA ARG A 458 -20.22 3.10 12.18
C ARG A 458 -20.81 2.99 10.77
N ARG A 459 -21.84 3.80 10.44
CA ARG A 459 -22.47 3.78 9.10
C ARG A 459 -21.52 4.23 8.00
N HIS A 460 -20.59 5.14 8.29
CA HIS A 460 -19.56 5.54 7.34
C HIS A 460 -18.62 4.38 7.00
N TYR A 461 -18.15 3.65 8.01
CA TYR A 461 -17.27 2.51 7.81
C TYR A 461 -17.97 1.33 7.13
N ASP A 462 -19.20 1.02 7.50
CA ASP A 462 -20.01 0.00 6.83
C ASP A 462 -20.25 0.35 5.35
N ALA A 463 -20.51 1.64 5.06
CA ALA A 463 -20.64 2.14 3.69
C ALA A 463 -19.32 2.08 2.91
N LEU A 464 -18.19 2.40 3.54
CA LEU A 464 -16.85 2.35 2.95
C LEU A 464 -16.48 0.92 2.54
N ASP A 465 -16.67 -0.03 3.45
CA ASP A 465 -16.49 -1.47 3.21
C ASP A 465 -17.32 -1.95 2.03
N PHE A 466 -18.63 -1.64 2.04
CA PHE A 466 -19.52 -2.05 0.95
C PHE A 466 -19.12 -1.41 -0.38
N CYS A 467 -18.70 -0.14 -0.37
CA CYS A 467 -18.20 0.53 -1.57
C CYS A 467 -16.94 -0.15 -2.13
N ALA A 468 -16.01 -0.57 -1.27
CA ALA A 468 -14.82 -1.29 -1.68
C ALA A 468 -15.16 -2.65 -2.30
N ASP A 469 -16.05 -3.43 -1.65
CA ASP A 469 -16.49 -4.73 -2.15
C ASP A 469 -17.24 -4.60 -3.49
N TYR A 470 -18.09 -3.59 -3.63
CA TYR A 470 -18.81 -3.31 -4.87
C TYR A 470 -17.86 -2.85 -5.99
N ALA A 471 -16.87 -2.00 -5.69
CA ALA A 471 -15.86 -1.58 -6.66
C ALA A 471 -15.01 -2.78 -7.15
N GLU A 472 -14.64 -3.70 -6.26
CA GLU A 472 -13.96 -4.95 -6.64
C GLU A 472 -14.86 -5.83 -7.54
N GLN A 473 -16.16 -5.92 -7.25
CA GLN A 473 -17.13 -6.61 -8.09
C GLN A 473 -17.20 -5.99 -9.50
N LEU A 474 -17.24 -4.66 -9.59
CA LEU A 474 -17.20 -3.92 -10.87
C LEU A 474 -15.93 -4.21 -11.66
N ILE A 475 -14.77 -4.26 -10.99
CA ILE A 475 -13.48 -4.54 -11.64
C ILE A 475 -13.48 -5.94 -12.26
N ARG A 476 -14.01 -6.93 -11.56
CA ARG A 476 -14.06 -8.31 -12.06
C ARG A 476 -15.03 -8.46 -13.20
N LEU A 477 -16.21 -7.83 -13.09
CA LEU A 477 -17.15 -7.75 -14.21
C LEU A 477 -16.50 -7.07 -15.42
N GLY A 478 -15.80 -5.95 -15.20
CA GLY A 478 -15.03 -5.26 -16.24
C GLY A 478 -13.98 -6.16 -16.88
N GLY A 479 -13.28 -6.99 -16.09
CA GLY A 479 -12.34 -7.99 -16.59
C GLY A 479 -13.00 -9.02 -17.51
N MET A 480 -14.15 -9.55 -17.12
CA MET A 480 -14.94 -10.48 -17.93
C MET A 480 -15.43 -9.84 -19.23
N VAL A 481 -15.97 -8.62 -19.15
CA VAL A 481 -16.44 -7.85 -20.31
C VAL A 481 -15.28 -7.55 -21.26
N ALA A 482 -14.10 -7.15 -20.75
CA ALA A 482 -12.93 -6.90 -21.57
C ALA A 482 -12.47 -8.14 -22.36
N VAL A 483 -12.53 -9.34 -21.75
CA VAL A 483 -12.25 -10.60 -22.46
C VAL A 483 -13.24 -10.86 -23.59
N ILE A 484 -14.54 -10.60 -23.36
CA ILE A 484 -15.58 -10.75 -24.38
C ILE A 484 -15.36 -9.73 -25.51
N LEU A 485 -15.16 -8.46 -25.17
CA LEU A 485 -14.93 -7.37 -26.13
C LEU A 485 -13.66 -7.58 -26.97
N GLY A 486 -12.63 -8.20 -26.39
CA GLY A 486 -11.38 -8.55 -27.10
C GLY A 486 -11.54 -9.66 -28.15
N ARG A 487 -12.64 -10.43 -28.10
CA ARG A 487 -12.98 -11.44 -29.12
C ARG A 487 -13.83 -10.87 -30.27
N LEU A 488 -14.35 -9.65 -30.13
CA LEU A 488 -15.16 -9.01 -31.15
C LEU A 488 -14.29 -8.27 -32.19
N PRO A 489 -14.79 -8.04 -33.43
CA PRO A 489 -14.07 -7.32 -34.48
C PRO A 489 -13.60 -5.90 -34.08
N ARG A 490 -12.62 -5.36 -34.81
CA ARG A 490 -11.95 -4.06 -34.53
C ARG A 490 -12.93 -2.92 -34.24
N GLY A 491 -12.78 -2.24 -33.09
CA GLY A 491 -13.56 -1.06 -32.70
C GLY A 491 -13.95 -0.97 -31.21
N THR A 492 -13.82 -2.06 -30.45
CA THR A 492 -14.27 -2.15 -29.05
C THR A 492 -13.33 -1.53 -28.02
N GLY A 493 -12.11 -1.13 -28.41
CA GLY A 493 -11.11 -0.56 -27.50
C GLY A 493 -11.59 0.68 -26.75
N ARG A 494 -12.35 1.57 -27.41
CA ARG A 494 -12.93 2.76 -26.76
C ARG A 494 -13.96 2.43 -25.68
N ALA A 495 -14.75 1.36 -25.88
CA ALA A 495 -15.74 0.92 -24.90
C ALA A 495 -15.06 0.36 -23.65
N SER A 496 -14.04 -0.50 -23.83
CA SER A 496 -13.25 -1.03 -22.71
C SER A 496 -12.52 0.07 -21.95
N ASP A 497 -11.93 1.05 -22.63
CA ASP A 497 -11.24 2.18 -22.00
C ASP A 497 -12.22 3.04 -21.18
N THR A 498 -13.39 3.35 -21.74
CA THR A 498 -14.43 4.14 -21.04
C THR A 498 -14.91 3.41 -19.79
N MET A 499 -15.17 2.10 -19.89
CA MET A 499 -15.54 1.27 -18.75
C MET A 499 -14.48 1.32 -17.64
N TRP A 500 -13.20 1.10 -17.97
CA TRP A 500 -12.13 1.15 -16.97
C TRP A 500 -11.95 2.54 -16.35
N ARG A 501 -12.16 3.62 -17.11
CA ARG A 501 -12.17 4.99 -16.57
C ARG A 501 -13.30 5.19 -15.57
N LEU A 502 -14.51 4.70 -15.86
CA LEU A 502 -15.66 4.82 -14.94
C LEU A 502 -15.44 4.00 -13.66
N ILE A 503 -14.98 2.75 -13.78
CA ILE A 503 -14.67 1.90 -12.62
C ILE A 503 -13.54 2.53 -11.79
N GLY A 504 -12.49 3.06 -12.44
CA GLY A 504 -11.39 3.75 -11.78
C GLY A 504 -11.82 5.02 -11.04
N ALA A 505 -12.76 5.78 -11.63
CA ALA A 505 -13.36 6.95 -10.99
C ALA A 505 -14.18 6.56 -9.75
N ALA A 506 -14.99 5.50 -9.85
CA ALA A 506 -15.76 4.96 -8.73
C ALA A 506 -14.86 4.46 -7.58
N ALA A 507 -13.81 3.70 -7.91
CA ALA A 507 -12.82 3.25 -6.92
C ALA A 507 -12.12 4.44 -6.26
N SER A 508 -11.73 5.45 -7.04
CA SER A 508 -11.09 6.67 -6.52
C SER A 508 -12.02 7.49 -5.62
N SER A 509 -13.31 7.62 -5.95
CA SER A 509 -14.25 8.42 -5.14
C SER A 509 -14.47 7.85 -3.76
N VAL A 510 -14.39 6.52 -3.61
CA VAL A 510 -14.55 5.84 -2.31
C VAL A 510 -13.22 5.55 -1.62
N GLY A 511 -12.08 5.84 -2.27
CA GLY A 511 -10.74 5.59 -1.73
C GLY A 511 -10.27 4.14 -1.83
N TYR A 512 -10.86 3.32 -2.71
CA TYR A 512 -10.47 1.93 -2.90
C TYR A 512 -9.21 1.80 -3.79
N ILE A 513 -8.03 1.99 -3.21
CA ILE A 513 -6.73 2.01 -3.93
C ILE A 513 -6.49 0.74 -4.72
N ARG A 514 -6.70 -0.42 -4.11
CA ARG A 514 -6.53 -1.71 -4.80
C ARG A 514 -7.34 -1.71 -6.09
N GLY A 515 -8.54 -1.14 -6.06
CA GLY A 515 -9.36 -0.97 -7.24
C GLY A 515 -8.80 0.02 -8.26
N VAL A 516 -8.29 1.18 -7.81
CA VAL A 516 -7.63 2.15 -8.69
C VAL A 516 -6.41 1.54 -9.39
N LEU A 517 -5.63 0.74 -8.68
CA LEU A 517 -4.45 0.06 -9.25
C LEU A 517 -4.85 -1.07 -10.19
N ASN A 518 -5.84 -1.89 -9.80
CA ASN A 518 -6.38 -2.94 -10.67
C ASN A 518 -6.97 -2.37 -11.97
N THR A 519 -7.74 -1.29 -11.91
CA THR A 519 -8.33 -0.67 -13.12
C THR A 519 -7.25 -0.12 -14.06
N LYS A 520 -6.20 0.53 -13.52
CA LYS A 520 -5.03 0.94 -14.32
C LYS A 520 -4.33 -0.26 -14.97
N LYS A 521 -4.09 -1.33 -14.20
CA LYS A 521 -3.50 -2.58 -14.70
C LYS A 521 -4.33 -3.20 -15.83
N TYR A 522 -5.65 -3.27 -15.69
CA TYR A 522 -6.49 -3.87 -16.74
C TYR A 522 -6.58 -2.98 -17.99
N ARG A 523 -6.62 -1.66 -17.81
CA ARG A 523 -6.58 -0.68 -18.91
C ARG A 523 -5.30 -0.81 -19.73
N SER A 524 -4.16 -0.99 -19.04
CA SER A 524 -2.84 -1.04 -19.67
C SER A 524 -2.62 -2.26 -20.56
N ARG A 525 -3.29 -3.38 -20.27
CA ARG A 525 -3.26 -4.60 -21.10
C ARG A 525 -3.81 -4.40 -22.51
N GLY A 526 -4.61 -3.36 -22.73
CA GLY A 526 -5.14 -2.99 -24.05
C GLY A 526 -4.34 -1.88 -24.77
N GLN A 527 -3.29 -1.35 -24.15
CA GLN A 527 -2.53 -0.20 -24.65
C GLN A 527 -1.17 -0.62 -25.25
N PRO A 528 -0.54 0.23 -26.11
CA PRO A 528 0.81 0.00 -26.61
C PRO A 528 1.83 -0.16 -25.47
N VAL A 529 2.97 -0.81 -25.77
CA VAL A 529 3.99 -1.25 -24.79
C VAL A 529 4.45 -0.14 -23.84
N THR A 530 4.63 1.09 -24.33
CA THR A 530 5.13 2.23 -23.55
C THR A 530 4.13 2.72 -22.50
N GLU A 531 2.85 2.82 -22.83
CA GLU A 531 1.78 3.15 -21.87
C GLU A 531 1.53 1.97 -20.92
N ALA A 532 1.69 0.74 -21.41
CA ALA A 532 1.58 -0.46 -20.62
C ALA A 532 2.66 -0.54 -19.54
N GLU A 533 3.89 -0.12 -19.85
CA GLU A 533 5.01 0.01 -18.92
C GLU A 533 4.75 1.06 -17.83
N GLU A 534 4.21 2.22 -18.15
CA GLU A 534 3.88 3.25 -17.15
C GLU A 534 2.78 2.80 -16.18
N ALA A 535 1.75 2.13 -16.67
CA ALA A 535 0.67 1.61 -15.83
C ALA A 535 1.06 0.29 -15.11
N ALA A 536 2.00 -0.47 -15.66
CA ALA A 536 2.66 -1.59 -15.00
C ALA A 536 3.57 -1.13 -13.86
N ILE A 537 4.37 -0.09 -14.10
CA ILE A 537 5.12 0.65 -13.10
C ILE A 537 4.12 1.15 -12.04
N ALA A 538 2.96 1.66 -12.47
CA ALA A 538 1.85 2.03 -11.59
C ALA A 538 1.33 0.91 -10.67
N ALA A 539 1.27 -0.33 -11.16
CA ALA A 539 0.83 -1.50 -10.40
C ALA A 539 1.96 -2.13 -9.57
N SER A 540 3.21 -2.07 -10.04
CA SER A 540 4.42 -2.45 -9.29
C SER A 540 4.67 -1.54 -8.09
N PHE A 541 4.06 -0.35 -8.05
CA PHE A 541 4.10 0.60 -6.93
C PHE A 541 3.44 0.12 -5.63
N ILE A 542 2.86 -1.07 -5.56
CA ILE A 542 2.51 -1.66 -4.25
C ILE A 542 3.78 -2.18 -3.55
N GLY A 543 4.94 -2.27 -4.24
CA GLY A 543 6.21 -2.73 -3.66
C GLY A 543 6.13 -4.10 -3.05
N ASP A 544 5.11 -4.84 -3.48
CA ASP A 544 4.93 -6.21 -3.11
C ASP A 544 5.70 -7.00 -4.16
N ALA A 545 6.57 -7.91 -3.73
CA ALA A 545 7.25 -8.81 -4.64
C ALA A 545 6.23 -9.57 -5.52
N VAL A 546 4.98 -9.71 -5.04
CA VAL A 546 3.82 -10.15 -5.83
C VAL A 546 3.55 -9.27 -7.07
N ALA A 547 3.50 -7.95 -6.91
CA ALA A 547 3.19 -7.04 -8.00
C ALA A 547 4.31 -7.02 -9.05
N GLY A 548 5.57 -7.03 -8.61
CA GLY A 548 6.73 -7.18 -9.48
C GLY A 548 6.74 -8.51 -10.23
N ALA A 549 6.37 -9.60 -9.54
CA ALA A 549 6.23 -10.91 -10.15
C ALA A 549 5.11 -10.98 -11.19
N LEU A 550 3.94 -10.39 -10.88
CA LEU A 550 2.82 -10.30 -11.81
C LEU A 550 3.19 -9.50 -13.06
N LEU A 551 3.94 -8.42 -12.90
CA LEU A 551 4.42 -7.61 -14.02
C LEU A 551 5.40 -8.39 -14.89
N ALA A 552 6.42 -8.99 -14.29
CA ALA A 552 7.42 -9.74 -15.04
C ALA A 552 6.75 -10.89 -15.83
N ARG A 553 5.81 -11.61 -15.20
CA ARG A 553 4.98 -12.61 -15.89
C ARG A 553 4.17 -12.01 -17.05
N ASP A 554 3.49 -10.87 -16.83
CA ASP A 554 2.68 -10.22 -17.87
C ASP A 554 3.55 -9.69 -19.03
N ASN A 555 4.80 -9.25 -18.77
CA ASN A 555 5.78 -8.88 -19.79
C ASN A 555 6.22 -10.09 -20.61
N ALA A 556 6.55 -11.20 -19.94
CA ALA A 556 6.88 -12.44 -20.61
C ALA A 556 5.73 -12.94 -21.51
N ALA A 557 4.48 -12.84 -21.06
CA ALA A 557 3.32 -13.18 -21.89
C ALA A 557 3.24 -12.30 -23.16
N ARG A 558 3.62 -11.02 -23.07
CA ARG A 558 3.69 -10.12 -24.23
C ARG A 558 4.82 -10.52 -25.18
N HIS A 559 6.03 -10.80 -24.66
CA HIS A 559 7.14 -11.30 -25.47
C HIS A 559 6.78 -12.62 -26.16
N LEU A 560 6.15 -13.56 -25.46
CA LEU A 560 5.69 -14.82 -26.03
C LEU A 560 4.66 -14.63 -27.14
N LYS A 561 3.77 -13.65 -27.02
CA LYS A 561 2.86 -13.28 -28.12
C LYS A 561 3.63 -12.72 -29.31
N GLN A 562 4.54 -11.76 -29.09
CA GLN A 562 5.39 -11.21 -30.14
C GLN A 562 6.23 -12.28 -30.83
N MET A 563 6.68 -13.31 -30.10
CA MET A 563 7.45 -14.43 -30.64
C MET A 563 6.69 -15.19 -31.74
N THR A 564 5.35 -15.24 -31.66
CA THR A 564 4.51 -15.86 -32.71
C THR A 564 4.39 -15.02 -33.97
N GLU A 565 4.68 -13.72 -33.87
CA GLU A 565 4.62 -12.74 -34.96
C GLU A 565 6.03 -12.34 -35.47
N ALA A 566 7.09 -12.73 -34.75
CA ALA A 566 8.48 -12.34 -35.01
C ALA A 566 9.12 -13.15 -36.15
N SER A 567 10.05 -12.48 -36.85
CA SER A 567 10.95 -13.14 -37.81
C SER A 567 11.83 -14.18 -37.12
N ASP A 568 12.37 -15.16 -37.87
CA ASP A 568 13.26 -16.16 -37.28
C ASP A 568 14.52 -15.54 -36.65
N ALA A 569 15.01 -14.41 -37.19
CA ALA A 569 16.15 -13.69 -36.64
C ALA A 569 15.85 -13.01 -35.30
N ASP A 570 14.62 -12.51 -35.11
CA ASP A 570 14.21 -11.82 -33.88
C ASP A 570 13.67 -12.78 -32.81
N ARG A 571 13.24 -13.99 -33.22
CA ARG A 571 12.56 -14.95 -32.34
C ARG A 571 13.40 -15.32 -31.12
N GLU A 572 14.71 -15.50 -31.28
CA GLU A 572 15.62 -15.84 -30.19
C GLU A 572 15.78 -14.70 -29.17
N ALA A 573 15.90 -13.45 -29.65
CA ALA A 573 16.01 -12.29 -28.78
C ALA A 573 14.74 -12.08 -27.95
N VAL A 574 13.57 -12.25 -28.57
CA VAL A 574 12.26 -12.16 -27.90
C VAL A 574 12.07 -13.30 -26.90
N ARG A 575 12.49 -14.52 -27.25
CA ARG A 575 12.49 -15.69 -26.36
C ARG A 575 13.35 -15.44 -25.12
N ALA A 576 14.59 -14.99 -25.30
CA ALA A 576 15.49 -14.68 -24.19
C ALA A 576 14.93 -13.56 -23.29
N ALA A 577 14.20 -12.58 -23.85
CA ALA A 577 13.51 -11.57 -23.06
C ALA A 577 12.37 -12.15 -22.21
N ALA A 578 11.57 -13.06 -22.78
CA ALA A 578 10.52 -13.77 -22.03
C ALA A 578 11.10 -14.61 -20.88
N GLU A 579 12.20 -15.32 -21.11
CA GLU A 579 12.89 -16.12 -20.10
C GLU A 579 13.40 -15.26 -18.94
N ARG A 580 14.10 -14.16 -19.24
CA ARG A 580 14.56 -13.21 -18.20
C ARG A 580 13.42 -12.69 -17.34
N ASP A 581 12.30 -12.34 -17.97
CA ASP A 581 11.12 -11.84 -17.27
C ASP A 581 10.44 -12.92 -16.42
N LEU A 582 10.31 -14.16 -16.91
CA LEU A 582 9.77 -15.27 -16.10
C LEU A 582 10.67 -15.64 -14.93
N HIS A 583 12.00 -15.65 -15.13
CA HIS A 583 12.97 -15.89 -14.05
C HIS A 583 12.87 -14.84 -12.97
N ARG A 584 12.87 -13.55 -13.36
CA ARG A 584 12.66 -12.44 -12.43
C ARG A 584 11.32 -12.57 -11.72
N GLY A 585 10.27 -12.92 -12.45
CA GLY A 585 8.93 -13.12 -11.90
C GLY A 585 8.88 -14.24 -10.86
N TYR A 586 9.56 -15.36 -11.14
CA TYR A 586 9.63 -16.50 -10.24
C TYR A 586 10.35 -16.13 -8.95
N LEU A 587 11.54 -15.51 -9.05
CA LEU A 587 12.30 -15.07 -7.88
C LEU A 587 11.50 -14.12 -6.99
N LEU A 588 10.80 -13.16 -7.61
CA LEU A 588 9.93 -12.23 -6.89
C LEU A 588 8.73 -12.95 -6.26
N ALA A 589 8.12 -13.91 -6.94
CA ALA A 589 7.02 -14.70 -6.38
C ALA A 589 7.46 -15.63 -5.25
N THR A 590 8.68 -16.18 -5.32
CA THR A 590 9.33 -16.97 -4.26
C THR A 590 9.59 -16.11 -3.03
N ARG A 591 10.18 -14.93 -3.23
CA ARG A 591 10.38 -13.97 -2.15
C ARG A 591 9.06 -13.52 -1.52
N ALA A 592 8.04 -13.35 -2.34
CA ALA A 592 6.68 -13.03 -1.88
C ALA A 592 5.97 -14.21 -1.21
N ASP A 593 6.53 -15.43 -1.28
CA ASP A 593 5.86 -16.67 -0.91
C ASP A 593 4.44 -16.77 -1.46
N VAL A 594 4.28 -16.47 -2.75
CA VAL A 594 3.01 -16.62 -3.47
C VAL A 594 3.12 -17.82 -4.40
N PRO A 595 2.91 -19.04 -3.88
CA PRO A 595 3.11 -20.27 -4.63
C PRO A 595 2.17 -20.37 -5.84
N SER A 596 0.98 -19.75 -5.76
CA SER A 596 0.04 -19.70 -6.89
C SER A 596 0.58 -18.92 -8.10
N LEU A 597 1.46 -17.95 -7.87
CA LEU A 597 2.11 -17.16 -8.92
C LEU A 597 3.38 -17.85 -9.43
N GLN A 598 4.16 -18.47 -8.53
CA GLN A 598 5.28 -19.35 -8.88
C GLN A 598 4.81 -20.45 -9.84
N LEU A 599 3.70 -21.12 -9.51
CA LEU A 599 3.07 -22.15 -10.33
C LEU A 599 2.73 -21.64 -11.74
N LYS A 600 2.04 -20.50 -11.84
CA LYS A 600 1.68 -19.91 -13.16
C LYS A 600 2.90 -19.62 -14.02
N ILE A 601 3.99 -19.17 -13.41
CA ILE A 601 5.23 -18.88 -14.12
C ILE A 601 5.87 -20.19 -14.63
N LEU A 602 5.94 -21.23 -13.79
CA LEU A 602 6.46 -22.53 -14.19
C LEU A 602 5.65 -23.18 -15.32
N LEU A 603 4.32 -23.05 -15.28
CA LEU A 603 3.45 -23.52 -16.37
C LEU A 603 3.73 -22.81 -17.69
N MET A 604 3.89 -21.48 -17.68
CA MET A 604 4.28 -20.72 -18.87
C MET A 604 5.64 -21.15 -19.42
N VAL A 605 6.62 -21.36 -18.54
CA VAL A 605 7.95 -21.83 -18.92
C VAL A 605 7.86 -23.18 -19.65
N ARG A 606 7.16 -24.16 -19.06
CA ARG A 606 6.99 -25.49 -19.63
C ARG A 606 6.22 -25.48 -20.95
N ARG A 607 5.10 -24.74 -21.02
CA ARG A 607 4.26 -24.63 -22.22
C ARG A 607 5.04 -24.16 -23.44
N HIS A 608 5.91 -23.17 -23.26
CA HIS A 608 6.67 -22.56 -24.34
C HIS A 608 8.06 -23.19 -24.52
N GLY A 609 8.34 -24.28 -23.80
CA GLY A 609 9.61 -24.99 -23.86
C GLY A 609 10.80 -24.11 -23.47
N LEU A 610 10.60 -23.16 -22.54
CA LEU A 610 11.59 -22.19 -22.09
C LEU A 610 12.52 -22.76 -21.01
N ILE A 611 13.64 -22.10 -20.76
CA ILE A 611 14.56 -22.46 -19.68
C ILE A 611 13.92 -22.19 -18.31
N GLU A 612 13.96 -23.19 -17.42
CA GLU A 612 13.45 -23.05 -16.06
C GLU A 612 14.23 -22.04 -15.21
N PRO A 613 13.56 -21.28 -14.32
CA PRO A 613 14.24 -20.42 -13.37
C PRO A 613 15.21 -21.25 -12.51
N PRO A 614 16.42 -20.73 -12.24
CA PRO A 614 17.31 -21.34 -11.26
C PRO A 614 16.59 -21.46 -9.91
N LEU A 615 16.78 -22.57 -9.20
CA LEU A 615 16.12 -22.85 -7.91
C LEU A 615 14.59 -23.03 -8.00
N ALA A 616 14.05 -23.31 -9.19
CA ALA A 616 12.68 -23.78 -9.29
C ALA A 616 12.51 -25.05 -8.46
N ASP A 617 11.48 -25.07 -7.61
CA ASP A 617 11.10 -26.24 -6.80
C ASP A 617 9.64 -26.56 -7.09
N PRO A 618 9.30 -27.08 -8.29
CA PRO A 618 7.92 -27.31 -8.68
C PRO A 618 7.18 -28.21 -7.69
N ALA A 619 7.89 -29.20 -7.10
CA ALA A 619 7.34 -30.09 -6.10
C ALA A 619 6.97 -29.35 -4.80
N GLY A 620 7.86 -28.51 -4.26
CA GLY A 620 7.57 -27.71 -3.08
C GLY A 620 6.54 -26.60 -3.33
N VAL A 621 6.50 -26.00 -4.53
CA VAL A 621 5.42 -25.07 -4.92
C VAL A 621 4.07 -25.77 -4.88
N VAL A 622 3.97 -26.96 -5.49
CA VAL A 622 2.72 -27.73 -5.47
C VAL A 622 2.38 -28.18 -4.06
N GLY A 623 3.37 -28.63 -3.28
CA GLY A 623 3.17 -29.02 -1.87
C GLY A 623 2.63 -27.88 -1.01
N ARG A 624 3.13 -26.65 -1.19
CA ARG A 624 2.61 -25.45 -0.51
C ARG A 624 1.19 -25.06 -0.94
N LEU A 625 0.78 -25.43 -2.15
CA LEU A 625 -0.60 -25.24 -2.63
C LEU A 625 -1.53 -26.39 -2.23
N GLN A 626 -0.99 -27.49 -1.72
CA GLN A 626 -1.73 -28.71 -1.45
C GLN A 626 -2.51 -28.59 -0.13
N GLY A 627 -3.79 -28.23 -0.23
CA GLY A 627 -4.78 -28.40 0.84
C GLY A 627 -5.61 -29.69 0.67
N GLU A 628 -6.41 -30.05 1.68
CA GLU A 628 -7.24 -31.27 1.71
C GLU A 628 -8.21 -31.43 0.51
N ALA A 629 -8.49 -30.37 -0.24
CA ALA A 629 -9.50 -30.34 -1.29
C ALA A 629 -8.97 -30.66 -2.71
N ASP A 630 -7.66 -30.81 -2.94
CA ASP A 630 -7.13 -30.71 -4.30
C ASP A 630 -6.01 -31.69 -4.68
N GLU A 631 -6.10 -32.95 -4.23
CA GLU A 631 -5.18 -34.00 -4.72
C GLU A 631 -5.26 -34.20 -6.23
N HIS A 632 -6.43 -34.03 -6.84
CA HIS A 632 -6.60 -34.23 -8.27
C HIS A 632 -5.98 -33.09 -9.11
N ALA A 633 -6.21 -31.82 -8.77
CA ALA A 633 -5.55 -30.72 -9.47
C ALA A 633 -4.05 -30.68 -9.14
N ALA A 634 -3.64 -30.98 -7.90
CA ALA A 634 -2.23 -31.11 -7.56
C ALA A 634 -1.55 -32.28 -8.30
N ALA A 635 -2.26 -33.39 -8.56
CA ALA A 635 -1.75 -34.48 -9.39
C ALA A 635 -1.65 -34.09 -10.87
N GLN A 636 -2.65 -33.37 -11.41
CA GLN A 636 -2.60 -32.84 -12.78
C GLN A 636 -1.46 -31.83 -12.94
N VAL A 637 -1.29 -30.91 -11.98
CA VAL A 637 -0.20 -29.93 -11.99
C VAL A 637 1.16 -30.62 -11.82
N ARG A 638 1.26 -31.63 -10.95
CA ARG A 638 2.46 -32.47 -10.87
C ARG A 638 2.77 -33.13 -12.20
N HIS A 639 1.77 -33.73 -12.85
CA HIS A 639 1.96 -34.35 -14.15
C HIS A 639 2.44 -33.33 -15.22
N LEU A 640 1.86 -32.13 -15.23
CA LEU A 640 2.23 -31.05 -16.16
C LEU A 640 3.64 -30.49 -15.91
N LEU A 641 4.09 -30.41 -14.65
CA LEU A 641 5.38 -29.80 -14.30
C LEU A 641 6.52 -30.81 -14.19
N LEU A 642 6.26 -32.01 -13.69
CA LEU A 642 7.25 -33.03 -13.37
C LEU A 642 7.29 -34.15 -14.42
N GLY A 643 6.30 -34.23 -15.31
CA GLY A 643 6.13 -35.36 -16.22
C GLY A 643 5.37 -36.54 -15.58
N PRO A 644 5.20 -37.65 -16.33
CA PRO A 644 4.59 -38.89 -15.84
C PRO A 644 5.37 -39.56 -14.71
#